data_AF-A0ABC9YTF4-F1
#
_entry.id   AF-A0ABC9YTF4-F1
#
_cell.length_a   1.000
_cell.length_b   1.000
_cell.length_c   1.000
_cell.angle_alpha   90.00
_cell.angle_beta   90.00
_cell.angle_gamma   90.00
#
_symmetry.space_group_name_H-M   'P 1'
#
loop_
_entity.id
_entity.type
_entity.pdbx_description
1 polymer ?
#
loop_
_entity_poly.entity_id
_entity_poly.type
_entity_poly.pdbx_seq_one_letter_code
_entity_poly.pdbx_strand_id
1 'polypeptide(L)'
;MSTAQVVAGRSAVGERRREAKPWALAILCVLIPILPAYVVPGGPLKSNGAPAKVLALWLFGLVVLGFVAGRRTGRERRINPGVAVLLVYFFAWLWIYGLGRLHIDDPLLEAAKSRAVIALIANIGAALYVFARIKTIRDRDFVLGALLIGLAFECAVGLLQGVASVDLRFLFQPPGFVVNTTDLTLDERIGAKRVIGTAQHAIEFSVLAVAAVPLGVYFARNARRGEVRVLAAVAALLGLAAMPAAVSRSGVISLVVALLVYMFYFRVRTIAIAATALVLAVVGYIAIFPTVVNALWGTITGSADDPSIKHRTEDYAGVSRIFHDHPYFGLGLGGQPHLLDNEWLQTVVQGGIFGIAAMIVLSGGALFGVSGGLRAARTRREREQAFMLGAVVAAILVSSNTFDLFYYQQATLIFFITFALLWSTYSIPAQGGGGLGRSRFRRDPPPGGLPATNGRAESHAPEPKPPAAENAPAVTEPEPPAAVQGPPVADTESLAASLEPPATDAESPAVGKGLSSGVRWTSVSMVGREIARTGFTVLLARLIGPDAFGIVAQATVYLGILSLLLDQGFASALIQRPTLDRYMPGATMTVNIGVGAVLAAVTIGIAPAWAAFMHTPDLKWVLIALAPSLIVRAAAITPRAMLWREMEFRKNGIADITSALLGGAVGLAVVLAGGTYWALVAQLVTTDLVITVVLIAVAGSWPNLRLNRLREIAGFSWRAFVGAVLVNSLARNADNLLIGRFQGAQALAFYALAYRLLLLPVQLTVQSIGSVLFPLFARLADNLPALRAELARATRIMALVALPGMALVSIAAPQLIQLVFGSAWAPAIPIVRVLAMAGALPAVYQPSTIPVMLGLGHAKLQLRYAVLCTAVSIGGIVAGLPFGPFGVAVGYSAATVALLPVEWVVRRRCVGVSLRTQFTQLLPGLHIAFWMAAAYASIALILPGHDFVILCAGTAGALAVGAVVLRLAYRTQLDEILHLVRRVAGKRGNDTEPAPEPPAARTADPSGTRSP
;
A
#
# COMPACT_ATOMS: atom_id res chain seq x y z
N MET A 1 32.03 -31.10 38.04
CA MET A 1 31.99 -29.70 37.56
C MET A 1 32.21 -29.70 36.07
N SER A 2 31.11 -29.60 35.31
CA SER A 2 31.06 -29.95 33.89
C SER A 2 31.16 -28.72 33.00
N THR A 3 31.93 -28.88 31.93
CA THR A 3 32.31 -28.04 30.79
C THR A 3 31.16 -27.34 30.03
N ALA A 4 29.93 -27.38 30.56
CA ALA A 4 28.74 -26.72 30.00
C ALA A 4 28.61 -25.23 30.35
N GLN A 5 29.27 -24.74 31.40
CA GLN A 5 29.18 -23.32 31.81
C GLN A 5 30.16 -22.39 31.08
N VAL A 6 31.22 -22.91 30.44
CA VAL A 6 32.19 -22.09 29.70
C VAL A 6 31.72 -21.79 28.27
N VAL A 7 30.83 -22.61 27.70
CA VAL A 7 30.25 -22.40 26.36
C VAL A 7 29.02 -21.47 26.40
N ALA A 8 28.29 -21.45 27.52
CA ALA A 8 27.15 -20.52 27.72
C ALA A 8 27.58 -19.08 28.07
N GLY A 9 28.81 -18.87 28.56
CA GLY A 9 29.37 -17.55 28.86
C GLY A 9 29.94 -16.78 27.66
N ARG A 10 30.06 -17.43 26.48
CA ARG A 10 30.62 -16.79 25.27
C ARG A 10 29.59 -16.46 24.18
N SER A 11 28.35 -16.93 24.28
CA SER A 11 27.25 -16.56 23.36
C SER A 11 26.44 -15.33 23.82
N ALA A 12 26.75 -14.77 25.00
CA ALA A 12 26.18 -13.53 25.52
C ALA A 12 27.08 -12.30 25.33
N VAL A 13 28.14 -12.40 24.51
CA VAL A 13 28.74 -11.22 23.89
C VAL A 13 27.92 -10.92 22.66
N GLY A 14 26.81 -10.21 22.86
CA GLY A 14 25.95 -9.77 21.79
C GLY A 14 26.79 -9.18 20.66
N GLU A 15 26.60 -9.69 19.45
CA GLU A 15 27.09 -9.08 18.22
C GLU A 15 26.78 -7.57 18.31
N ARG A 16 27.78 -6.76 18.67
CA ARG A 16 27.74 -5.33 18.39
C ARG A 16 27.80 -5.25 16.87
N ARG A 17 26.63 -5.33 16.22
CA ARG A 17 26.45 -4.84 14.85
C ARG A 17 27.11 -3.47 14.85
N ARG A 18 28.27 -3.34 14.20
CA ARG A 18 28.88 -2.03 13.94
C ARG A 18 27.77 -1.16 13.37
N GLU A 19 27.38 -0.12 14.10
CA GLU A 19 26.38 0.84 13.65
C GLU A 19 26.90 1.43 12.34
N ALA A 20 26.37 0.94 11.21
CA ALA A 20 26.79 1.38 9.89
C ALA A 20 26.37 2.85 9.74
N LYS A 21 27.35 3.76 9.85
CA LYS A 21 27.13 5.21 9.71
C LYS A 21 26.34 5.52 8.43
N PRO A 22 25.42 6.49 8.46
CA PRO A 22 24.56 6.82 7.31
C PRO A 22 25.31 7.66 6.25
N TRP A 23 26.43 7.14 5.71
CA TRP A 23 27.31 7.84 4.78
C TRP A 23 26.59 8.38 3.55
N ALA A 24 25.71 7.60 2.93
CA ALA A 24 24.97 8.05 1.75
C ALA A 24 24.12 9.31 2.01
N LEU A 25 23.53 9.43 3.21
CA LEU A 25 22.76 10.60 3.60
C LEU A 25 23.68 11.78 3.98
N ALA A 26 24.80 11.51 4.65
CA ALA A 26 25.79 12.54 4.97
C ALA A 26 26.40 13.14 3.69
N ILE A 27 26.73 12.30 2.69
CA ILE A 27 27.19 12.75 1.37
C ILE A 27 26.13 13.62 0.71
N LEU A 28 24.86 13.19 0.70
CA LEU A 28 23.78 14.02 0.16
C LEU A 28 23.69 15.39 0.86
N CYS A 29 23.74 15.43 2.20
CA CYS A 29 23.68 16.68 2.98
C CYS A 29 24.87 17.62 2.74
N VAL A 30 26.03 17.10 2.35
CA VAL A 30 27.20 17.90 1.96
C VAL A 30 27.09 18.36 0.51
N LEU A 31 26.61 17.50 -0.38
CA LEU A 31 26.50 17.82 -1.80
C LEU A 31 25.42 18.87 -2.09
N ILE A 32 24.31 18.87 -1.33
CA ILE A 32 23.22 19.83 -1.57
C ILE A 32 23.73 21.28 -1.56
N PRO A 33 24.45 21.77 -0.53
CA PRO A 33 24.89 23.16 -0.48
C PRO A 33 26.24 23.41 -1.18
N ILE A 34 27.03 22.37 -1.50
CA ILE A 34 28.35 22.56 -2.14
C ILE A 34 28.21 22.66 -3.66
N LEU A 35 27.40 21.79 -4.28
CA LEU A 35 27.28 21.76 -5.73
C LEU A 35 26.23 22.77 -6.21
N PRO A 36 26.56 23.63 -7.19
CA PRO A 36 25.58 24.55 -7.74
C PRO A 36 24.41 23.79 -8.38
N ALA A 37 23.18 24.13 -8.02
CA ALA A 37 21.99 23.38 -8.41
C ALA A 37 21.67 23.42 -9.92
N TYR A 38 22.27 24.35 -10.66
CA TYR A 38 22.14 24.49 -12.11
C TYR A 38 23.22 23.73 -12.90
N VAL A 39 24.17 23.07 -12.23
CA VAL A 39 25.18 22.22 -12.87
C VAL A 39 24.64 20.81 -13.03
N VAL A 40 24.43 20.38 -14.29
CA VAL A 40 23.75 19.12 -14.62
C VAL A 40 24.51 18.35 -15.70
N PRO A 41 24.38 17.01 -15.79
CA PRO A 41 24.97 16.24 -16.88
C PRO A 41 24.42 16.71 -18.23
N GLY A 42 25.27 16.78 -19.25
CA GLY A 42 24.79 17.05 -20.61
C GLY A 42 23.80 15.97 -21.07
N GLY A 43 22.60 16.38 -21.51
CA GLY A 43 21.57 15.44 -21.97
C GLY A 43 20.12 15.85 -21.64
N PRO A 44 19.15 14.94 -21.85
CA PRO A 44 17.71 15.25 -21.80
C PRO A 44 17.18 15.52 -20.40
N LEU A 45 17.93 15.18 -19.34
CA LEU A 45 17.49 15.32 -17.96
C LEU A 45 17.47 16.79 -17.48
N LYS A 46 18.21 17.72 -18.13
CA LYS A 46 18.30 19.14 -17.76
C LYS A 46 18.36 19.34 -16.23
N SER A 47 17.51 20.21 -15.66
CA SER A 47 17.44 20.50 -14.21
C SER A 47 17.13 19.29 -13.32
N ASN A 48 16.67 18.16 -13.87
CA ASN A 48 16.50 16.91 -13.12
C ASN A 48 17.75 16.05 -13.02
N GLY A 49 18.78 16.36 -13.79
CA GLY A 49 20.08 15.69 -13.73
C GLY A 49 20.98 16.15 -12.59
N ALA A 50 20.57 17.16 -11.80
CA ALA A 50 21.39 17.68 -10.71
C ALA A 50 21.86 16.57 -9.75
N PRO A 51 23.16 16.48 -9.40
CA PRO A 51 23.72 15.34 -8.65
C PRO A 51 23.00 15.01 -7.35
N ALA A 52 22.63 16.03 -6.57
CA ALA A 52 21.90 15.87 -5.32
C ALA A 52 20.52 15.23 -5.54
N LYS A 53 19.81 15.62 -6.60
CA LYS A 53 18.50 15.07 -6.96
C LYS A 53 18.60 13.63 -7.45
N VAL A 54 19.60 13.33 -8.29
CA VAL A 54 19.87 11.95 -8.76
C VAL A 54 20.19 11.03 -7.58
N LEU A 55 21.03 11.49 -6.64
CA LEU A 55 21.33 10.72 -5.44
C LEU A 55 20.08 10.51 -4.57
N ALA A 56 19.23 11.53 -4.43
CA ALA A 56 17.96 11.41 -3.69
C ALA A 56 16.98 10.41 -4.35
N LEU A 57 16.90 10.35 -5.69
CA LEU A 57 16.16 9.33 -6.43
C LEU A 57 16.74 7.92 -6.19
N TRP A 58 18.06 7.79 -6.16
CA TRP A 58 18.71 6.52 -5.85
C TRP A 58 18.39 6.07 -4.42
N LEU A 59 18.36 6.99 -3.45
CA LEU A 59 17.92 6.70 -2.09
C LEU A 59 16.45 6.24 -2.04
N PHE A 60 15.55 6.85 -2.83
CA PHE A 60 14.17 6.36 -2.97
C PHE A 60 14.16 4.90 -3.43
N GLY A 61 14.91 4.58 -4.50
CA GLY A 61 15.06 3.22 -5.02
C GLY A 61 15.54 2.24 -3.94
N LEU A 62 16.53 2.63 -3.13
CA LEU A 62 17.00 1.82 -2.00
C LEU A 62 15.95 1.63 -0.90
N VAL A 63 15.12 2.63 -0.61
CA VAL A 63 14.01 2.49 0.35
C VAL A 63 12.99 1.48 -0.18
N VAL A 64 12.61 1.60 -1.45
CA VAL A 64 11.67 0.68 -2.10
C VAL A 64 12.25 -0.73 -2.10
N LEU A 65 13.51 -0.90 -2.53
CA LEU A 65 14.21 -2.17 -2.50
C LEU A 65 14.32 -2.72 -1.08
N GLY A 66 14.63 -1.89 -0.08
CA GLY A 66 14.72 -2.30 1.32
C GLY A 66 13.37 -2.71 1.91
N PHE A 67 12.29 -2.03 1.53
CA PHE A 67 10.92 -2.40 1.89
C PHE A 67 10.53 -3.74 1.26
N VAL A 68 10.93 -3.95 0.00
CA VAL A 68 10.71 -5.19 -0.75
C VAL A 68 11.65 -6.31 -0.29
N ALA A 69 12.87 -6.02 0.16
CA ALA A 69 13.92 -6.99 0.52
C ALA A 69 13.90 -7.40 2.00
N GLY A 70 13.48 -6.50 2.89
CA GLY A 70 13.66 -6.64 4.32
C GLY A 70 12.73 -7.66 4.98
N ARG A 71 13.31 -8.59 5.75
CA ARG A 71 12.61 -9.28 6.85
C ARG A 71 12.53 -8.31 8.03
N ARG A 72 11.33 -8.10 8.59
CA ARG A 72 11.16 -7.28 9.80
C ARG A 72 11.75 -8.04 10.99
N THR A 73 12.88 -7.57 11.51
CA THR A 73 13.56 -8.12 12.69
C THR A 73 13.15 -7.44 14.00
N GLY A 74 12.14 -6.56 13.98
CA GLY A 74 11.67 -5.83 15.16
C GLY A 74 10.63 -6.61 15.97
N ARG A 75 10.90 -6.82 17.26
CA ARG A 75 10.02 -7.51 18.22
C ARG A 75 8.73 -6.74 18.55
N GLU A 76 8.69 -5.42 18.31
CA GLU A 76 7.53 -4.54 18.56
C GLU A 76 7.16 -3.73 17.32
N ARG A 77 5.85 -3.55 17.08
CA ARG A 77 5.34 -2.71 15.99
C ARG A 77 5.36 -1.25 16.45
N ARG A 78 6.08 -0.38 15.73
CA ARG A 78 6.07 1.06 15.96
C ARG A 78 5.67 1.80 14.68
N ILE A 79 4.82 2.81 14.82
CA ILE A 79 4.40 3.70 13.73
C ILE A 79 5.04 5.06 13.96
N ASN A 80 5.65 5.62 12.93
CA ASN A 80 6.14 6.99 12.96
C ASN A 80 5.10 7.89 12.27
N PRO A 81 4.44 8.82 12.98
CA PRO A 81 3.45 9.71 12.38
C PRO A 81 4.03 10.58 11.26
N GLY A 82 5.31 10.97 11.35
CA GLY A 82 5.97 11.74 10.29
C GLY A 82 6.04 10.99 8.96
N VAL A 83 6.21 9.66 9.00
CA VAL A 83 6.13 8.83 7.78
C VAL A 83 4.71 8.85 7.21
N ALA A 84 3.68 8.81 8.06
CA ALA A 84 2.30 8.88 7.59
C ALA A 84 1.98 10.23 6.93
N VAL A 85 2.40 11.35 7.53
CA VAL A 85 2.27 12.70 6.95
C VAL A 85 2.91 12.76 5.56
N LEU A 86 4.16 12.30 5.42
CA LEU A 86 4.85 12.33 4.13
C LEU A 86 4.18 11.44 3.09
N LEU A 87 3.71 10.25 3.47
CA LEU A 87 3.04 9.36 2.52
C LEU A 87 1.70 9.95 2.08
N VAL A 88 0.93 10.56 2.98
CA VAL A 88 -0.32 11.26 2.63
C VAL A 88 -0.03 12.40 1.65
N TYR A 89 0.96 13.25 1.94
CA TYR A 89 1.38 14.33 1.04
C TYR A 89 1.85 13.78 -0.32
N PHE A 90 2.70 12.75 -0.32
CA PHE A 90 3.24 12.14 -1.54
C PHE A 90 2.14 11.56 -2.43
N PHE A 91 1.25 10.75 -1.87
CA PHE A 91 0.18 10.13 -2.65
C PHE A 91 -0.87 11.15 -3.10
N ALA A 92 -1.15 12.19 -2.31
CA ALA A 92 -2.03 13.27 -2.74
C ALA A 92 -1.46 13.99 -3.97
N TRP A 93 -0.17 14.34 -3.97
CA TRP A 93 0.46 15.00 -5.12
C TRP A 93 0.67 14.08 -6.32
N LEU A 94 0.93 12.78 -6.10
CA LEU A 94 0.97 11.79 -7.17
C LEU A 94 -0.40 11.64 -7.83
N TRP A 95 -1.48 11.72 -7.04
CA TRP A 95 -2.85 11.68 -7.52
C TRP A 95 -3.19 12.93 -8.34
N ILE A 96 -2.86 14.12 -7.82
CA ILE A 96 -3.03 15.41 -8.51
C ILE A 96 -2.25 15.42 -9.83
N TYR A 97 -1.01 14.92 -9.85
CA TYR A 97 -0.22 14.75 -11.06
C TYR A 97 -0.92 13.85 -12.09
N GLY A 98 -1.39 12.68 -11.65
CA GLY A 98 -2.06 11.71 -12.52
C GLY A 98 -3.30 12.29 -13.18
N LEU A 99 -4.10 13.06 -12.44
CA LEU A 99 -5.28 13.77 -12.97
C LEU A 99 -4.92 14.96 -13.86
N GLY A 100 -3.88 15.69 -13.49
CA GLY A 100 -3.38 16.84 -14.24
C GLY A 100 -2.88 16.47 -15.64
N ARG A 101 -2.39 15.25 -15.82
CA ARG A 101 -2.01 14.71 -17.15
C ARG A 101 -3.17 14.50 -18.11
N LEU A 102 -4.41 14.57 -17.63
CA LEU A 102 -5.60 14.20 -18.41
C LEU A 102 -6.30 15.41 -19.06
N HIS A 103 -5.80 16.63 -18.84
CA HIS A 103 -6.58 17.85 -19.12
C HIS A 103 -5.85 18.91 -19.98
N ILE A 104 -4.59 18.71 -20.41
CA ILE A 104 -3.84 19.77 -21.11
C ILE A 104 -2.87 19.21 -22.17
N ASP A 105 -3.17 19.47 -23.46
CA ASP A 105 -2.36 19.12 -24.64
C ASP A 105 -1.29 20.18 -24.95
N ASP A 106 -0.49 20.57 -23.94
CA ASP A 106 0.67 21.46 -24.14
C ASP A 106 1.97 20.69 -23.82
N PRO A 107 2.82 20.41 -24.84
CA PRO A 107 4.09 19.70 -24.64
C PRO A 107 5.02 20.35 -23.61
N LEU A 108 5.01 21.68 -23.49
CA LEU A 108 5.85 22.39 -22.53
C LEU A 108 5.36 22.14 -21.09
N LEU A 109 4.04 22.16 -20.90
CA LEU A 109 3.41 21.91 -19.61
C LEU A 109 3.53 20.44 -19.21
N GLU A 110 3.42 19.49 -20.15
CA GLU A 110 3.65 18.07 -19.88
C GLU A 110 5.10 17.80 -19.43
N ALA A 111 6.07 18.47 -20.03
CA ALA A 111 7.46 18.40 -19.61
C ALA A 111 7.67 19.02 -18.23
N ALA A 112 6.99 20.13 -17.90
CA ALA A 112 7.02 20.72 -16.57
C ALA A 112 6.43 19.80 -15.49
N LYS A 113 5.25 19.19 -15.77
CA LYS A 113 4.62 18.19 -14.91
C LYS A 113 5.53 17.00 -14.64
N SER A 114 6.12 16.44 -15.70
CA SER A 114 7.06 15.31 -15.60
C SER A 114 8.26 15.67 -14.72
N ARG A 115 8.76 16.91 -14.85
CA ARG A 115 9.87 17.38 -14.02
C ARG A 115 9.49 17.49 -12.54
N ALA A 116 8.29 18.01 -12.26
CA ALA A 116 7.78 18.16 -10.89
C ALA A 116 7.58 16.81 -10.18
N VAL A 117 7.09 15.77 -10.86
CA VAL A 117 6.97 14.43 -10.26
C VAL A 117 8.33 13.84 -9.88
N ILE A 118 9.35 14.00 -10.74
CA ILE A 118 10.69 13.50 -10.45
C ILE A 118 11.26 14.21 -9.22
N ALA A 119 11.05 15.52 -9.11
CA ALA A 119 11.43 16.29 -7.93
C ALA A 119 10.70 15.80 -6.67
N LEU A 120 9.38 15.59 -6.74
CA LEU A 120 8.58 15.05 -5.64
C LEU A 120 9.12 13.69 -5.15
N ILE A 121 9.40 12.76 -6.08
CA ILE A 121 9.94 11.43 -5.74
C ILE A 121 11.32 11.56 -5.09
N ALA A 122 12.19 12.44 -5.60
CA ALA A 122 13.51 12.68 -5.02
C ALA A 122 13.40 13.20 -3.57
N ASN A 123 12.58 14.22 -3.35
CA ASN A 123 12.37 14.87 -2.05
C ASN A 123 11.83 13.88 -1.01
N ILE A 124 10.77 13.13 -1.37
CA ILE A 124 10.17 12.11 -0.49
C ILE A 124 11.13 10.94 -0.29
N GLY A 125 11.91 10.57 -1.31
CA GLY A 125 12.95 9.56 -1.22
C GLY A 125 14.00 9.84 -0.16
N ALA A 126 14.57 11.05 -0.19
CA ALA A 126 15.54 11.47 0.81
C ALA A 126 14.95 11.39 2.23
N ALA A 127 13.72 11.89 2.42
CA ALA A 127 13.03 11.87 3.70
C ALA A 127 12.70 10.44 4.19
N LEU A 128 12.19 9.56 3.33
CA LEU A 128 11.91 8.17 3.68
C LEU A 128 13.20 7.39 4.00
N TYR A 129 14.30 7.71 3.32
CA TYR A 129 15.60 7.11 3.60
C TYR A 129 16.12 7.52 4.99
N VAL A 130 15.91 8.78 5.40
CA VAL A 130 16.17 9.24 6.77
C VAL A 130 15.41 8.37 7.77
N PHE A 131 14.11 8.17 7.60
CA PHE A 131 13.31 7.31 8.49
C PHE A 131 13.79 5.85 8.51
N ALA A 132 14.27 5.35 7.38
CA ALA A 132 14.78 3.99 7.27
C ALA A 132 16.11 3.82 8.02
N ARG A 133 17.04 4.78 7.93
CA ARG A 133 18.43 4.63 8.40
C ARG A 133 18.74 5.29 9.74
N ILE A 134 18.11 6.42 10.06
CA ILE A 134 18.38 7.15 11.30
C ILE A 134 17.60 6.50 12.44
N LYS A 135 18.33 5.86 13.36
CA LYS A 135 17.76 5.19 14.54
C LYS A 135 18.29 5.76 15.85
N THR A 136 19.49 6.33 15.83
CA THR A 136 20.14 6.88 17.02
C THR A 136 20.38 8.38 16.88
N ILE A 137 20.57 9.05 18.01
CA ILE A 137 20.97 10.46 18.05
C ILE A 137 22.36 10.65 17.44
N ARG A 138 23.24 9.66 17.54
CA ARG A 138 24.57 9.71 16.93
C ARG A 138 24.50 9.73 15.41
N ASP A 139 23.60 8.93 14.83
CA ASP A 139 23.34 8.95 13.39
C ASP A 139 22.81 10.33 12.96
N ARG A 140 21.89 10.89 13.75
CA ARG A 140 21.32 12.22 13.51
C ARG A 140 22.37 13.32 13.60
N ASP A 141 23.20 13.33 14.65
CA ASP A 141 24.30 14.29 14.81
C ASP A 141 25.32 14.19 13.67
N PHE A 142 25.61 12.98 13.19
CA PHE A 142 26.54 12.78 12.06
C PHE A 142 26.01 13.43 10.77
N VAL A 143 24.72 13.23 10.46
CA VAL A 143 24.09 13.83 9.27
C VAL A 143 23.95 15.34 9.41
N LEU A 144 23.57 15.84 10.58
CA LEU A 144 23.44 17.29 10.83
C LEU A 144 24.80 17.99 10.79
N GLY A 145 25.87 17.35 11.26
CA GLY A 145 27.22 17.87 11.13
C GLY A 145 27.66 17.97 9.67
N ALA A 146 27.33 16.96 8.86
CA ALA A 146 27.59 16.96 7.42
C ALA A 146 26.82 18.09 6.70
N LEU A 147 25.55 18.30 7.07
CA LEU A 147 24.75 19.42 6.56
C LEU A 147 25.34 20.78 6.95
N LEU A 148 25.77 20.96 8.20
CA LEU A 148 26.38 22.21 8.67
C LEU A 148 27.67 22.53 7.90
N ILE A 149 28.49 21.51 7.57
CA ILE A 149 29.71 21.71 6.77
C ILE A 149 29.34 22.26 5.38
N GLY A 150 28.35 21.66 4.73
CA GLY A 150 27.86 22.15 3.42
C GLY A 150 27.35 23.58 3.51
N LEU A 151 26.48 23.89 4.48
CA LEU A 151 25.92 25.23 4.64
C LEU A 151 26.99 26.27 5.01
N ALA A 152 27.97 25.91 5.83
CA ALA A 152 29.08 26.80 6.16
C ALA A 152 29.93 27.14 4.93
N PHE A 153 30.16 26.15 4.07
CA PHE A 153 30.84 26.36 2.79
C PHE A 153 30.04 27.30 1.89
N GLU A 154 28.74 27.07 1.73
CA GLU A 154 27.85 27.94 0.96
C GLU A 154 27.88 29.39 1.47
N CYS A 155 27.79 29.60 2.79
CA CYS A 155 27.90 30.93 3.42
C CYS A 155 29.26 31.58 3.17
N ALA A 156 30.36 30.81 3.21
CA ALA A 156 31.70 31.31 2.93
C ALA A 156 31.84 31.75 1.46
N VAL A 157 31.34 30.96 0.51
CA VAL A 157 31.29 31.33 -0.91
C VAL A 157 30.47 32.61 -1.10
N GLY A 158 29.32 32.71 -0.45
CA GLY A 158 28.50 33.90 -0.53
C GLY A 158 29.19 35.16 0.01
N LEU A 159 29.84 35.07 1.18
CA LEU A 159 30.61 36.19 1.72
C LEU A 159 31.77 36.60 0.80
N LEU A 160 32.46 35.65 0.18
CA LEU A 160 33.51 35.94 -0.80
C LEU A 160 32.97 36.64 -2.06
N GLN A 161 31.79 36.22 -2.55
CA GLN A 161 31.10 36.90 -3.65
C GLN A 161 30.75 38.35 -3.27
N GLY A 162 30.27 38.59 -2.05
CA GLY A 162 29.89 39.92 -1.58
C GLY A 162 31.06 40.85 -1.28
N VAL A 163 32.11 40.35 -0.61
CA VAL A 163 33.24 41.17 -0.12
C VAL A 163 34.35 41.29 -1.16
N ALA A 164 34.72 40.18 -1.80
CA ALA A 164 35.89 40.11 -2.68
C ALA A 164 35.53 40.06 -4.18
N SER A 165 34.23 40.02 -4.52
CA SER A 165 33.75 39.75 -5.89
C SER A 165 34.35 38.47 -6.51
N VAL A 166 34.78 37.53 -5.67
CA VAL A 166 35.35 36.24 -6.10
C VAL A 166 34.23 35.24 -6.21
N ASP A 167 34.06 34.67 -7.41
CA ASP A 167 33.06 33.65 -7.67
C ASP A 167 33.69 32.27 -7.81
N LEU A 168 33.53 31.45 -6.77
CA LEU A 168 34.11 30.10 -6.72
C LEU A 168 33.23 29.04 -7.39
N ARG A 169 32.06 29.38 -7.93
CA ARG A 169 31.09 28.41 -8.49
C ARG A 169 31.71 27.56 -9.61
N PHE A 170 32.59 28.14 -10.42
CA PHE A 170 33.26 27.47 -11.54
C PHE A 170 34.19 26.33 -11.13
N LEU A 171 34.74 26.37 -9.91
CA LEU A 171 35.63 25.31 -9.39
C LEU A 171 34.89 24.01 -9.05
N PHE A 172 33.56 24.07 -8.92
CA PHE A 172 32.72 22.96 -8.46
C PHE A 172 31.83 22.40 -9.57
N GLN A 173 32.15 22.67 -10.84
CA GLN A 173 31.55 22.02 -11.98
C GLN A 173 32.31 20.70 -12.29
N PRO A 174 31.71 19.51 -12.06
CA PRO A 174 32.40 18.27 -12.34
C PRO A 174 32.66 18.10 -13.86
N PRO A 175 33.74 17.41 -14.27
CA PRO A 175 34.00 17.14 -15.67
C PRO A 175 32.80 16.47 -16.37
N GLY A 176 32.40 17.00 -17.53
CA GLY A 176 31.25 16.50 -18.32
C GLY A 176 29.88 17.06 -17.93
N PHE A 177 29.80 17.94 -16.93
CA PHE A 177 28.58 18.67 -16.59
C PHE A 177 28.50 19.99 -17.36
N VAL A 178 27.28 20.44 -17.64
CA VAL A 178 26.96 21.71 -18.30
C VAL A 178 26.15 22.61 -17.38
N VAL A 179 26.28 23.92 -17.57
CA VAL A 179 25.47 24.93 -16.87
C VAL A 179 24.11 25.02 -17.55
N ASN A 180 23.04 24.80 -16.78
CA ASN A 180 21.66 24.87 -17.26
C ASN A 180 20.94 26.13 -16.73
N THR A 181 21.57 27.29 -16.94
CA THR A 181 21.01 28.64 -16.73
C THR A 181 21.74 29.62 -17.65
N THR A 182 21.03 30.63 -18.17
CA THR A 182 21.59 31.72 -18.97
C THR A 182 21.98 32.94 -18.12
N ASP A 183 21.44 33.05 -16.91
CA ASP A 183 21.64 34.20 -16.01
C ASP A 183 22.53 33.79 -14.83
N LEU A 184 23.84 33.95 -14.99
CA LEU A 184 24.83 33.77 -13.91
C LEU A 184 25.31 35.09 -13.32
N THR A 185 24.84 36.23 -13.84
CA THR A 185 25.19 37.56 -13.36
C THR A 185 24.57 37.81 -11.99
N LEU A 186 25.36 38.34 -11.06
CA LEU A 186 24.86 38.76 -9.76
C LEU A 186 23.93 39.96 -9.98
N ASP A 187 22.67 39.81 -9.60
CA ASP A 187 21.65 40.85 -9.65
C ASP A 187 22.01 42.01 -8.70
N GLU A 188 21.71 43.24 -9.08
CA GLU A 188 21.96 44.44 -8.27
C GLU A 188 20.66 45.04 -7.77
N ARG A 189 20.61 45.37 -6.48
CA ARG A 189 19.42 45.94 -5.83
C ARG A 189 19.79 47.15 -5.01
N ILE A 190 19.31 48.32 -5.44
CA ILE A 190 19.57 49.62 -4.79
C ILE A 190 21.10 49.81 -4.58
N GLY A 191 21.89 49.53 -5.63
CA GLY A 191 23.35 49.68 -5.63
C GLY A 191 24.15 48.61 -4.86
N ALA A 192 23.49 47.57 -4.31
CA ALA A 192 24.16 46.44 -3.67
C ALA A 192 24.04 45.15 -4.51
N LYS A 193 25.16 44.45 -4.74
CA LYS A 193 25.18 43.14 -5.40
C LYS A 193 24.54 42.08 -4.50
N ARG A 194 23.60 41.31 -5.04
CA ARG A 194 22.90 40.24 -4.32
C ARG A 194 23.68 38.95 -4.41
N VAL A 195 24.17 38.51 -3.27
CA VAL A 195 24.92 37.25 -3.16
C VAL A 195 23.98 36.05 -3.27
N ILE A 196 24.45 35.01 -3.97
CA ILE A 196 23.70 33.75 -4.18
C ILE A 196 24.44 32.51 -3.65
N GLY A 197 25.71 32.62 -3.26
CA GLY A 197 26.51 31.48 -2.83
C GLY A 197 26.58 30.42 -3.94
N THR A 198 26.10 29.22 -3.64
CA THR A 198 25.93 28.10 -4.59
C THR A 198 24.47 27.83 -4.95
N ALA A 199 23.53 28.61 -4.40
CA ALA A 199 22.10 28.48 -4.64
C ALA A 199 21.70 28.97 -6.04
N GLN A 200 20.46 28.70 -6.44
CA GLN A 200 19.93 29.19 -7.72
C GLN A 200 19.60 30.69 -7.67
N HIS A 201 19.33 31.22 -6.47
CA HIS A 201 18.88 32.59 -6.30
C HIS A 201 19.22 33.12 -4.89
N ALA A 202 19.33 34.45 -4.75
CA ALA A 202 19.71 35.10 -3.49
C ALA A 202 18.71 34.83 -2.35
N ILE A 203 17.42 34.68 -2.69
CA ILE A 203 16.37 34.41 -1.71
C ILE A 203 16.54 33.00 -1.12
N GLU A 204 16.80 31.99 -1.96
CA GLU A 204 17.12 30.62 -1.51
C GLU A 204 18.35 30.61 -0.60
N PHE A 205 19.45 31.23 -1.06
CA PHE A 205 20.70 31.36 -0.30
C PHE A 205 20.47 31.97 1.10
N SER A 206 19.68 33.04 1.19
CA SER A 206 19.40 33.70 2.47
C SER A 206 18.73 32.77 3.49
N VAL A 207 17.85 31.87 3.04
CA VAL A 207 17.15 30.90 3.90
C VAL A 207 18.10 29.78 4.33
N LEU A 208 18.97 29.33 3.44
CA LEU A 208 20.00 28.33 3.72
C LEU A 208 21.05 28.85 4.72
N ALA A 209 21.47 30.11 4.58
CA ALA A 209 22.35 30.77 5.54
C ALA A 209 21.72 30.87 6.94
N VAL A 210 20.41 31.14 7.03
CA VAL A 210 19.67 31.11 8.30
C VAL A 210 19.65 29.70 8.91
N ALA A 211 19.49 28.64 8.10
CA ALA A 211 19.50 27.27 8.59
C ALA A 211 20.84 26.87 9.26
N ALA A 212 21.96 27.46 8.82
CA ALA A 212 23.28 27.23 9.40
C ALA A 212 23.40 27.74 10.85
N VAL A 213 22.70 28.83 11.19
CA VAL A 213 22.80 29.50 12.50
C VAL A 213 22.38 28.59 13.67
N PRO A 214 21.14 28.06 13.76
CA PRO A 214 20.73 27.20 14.87
C PRO A 214 21.51 25.87 14.91
N LEU A 215 21.91 25.34 13.74
CA LEU A 215 22.77 24.15 13.64
C LEU A 215 24.15 24.39 14.24
N GLY A 216 24.82 25.48 13.85
CA GLY A 216 26.12 25.86 14.37
C GLY A 216 26.10 26.14 15.87
N VAL A 217 25.08 26.87 16.35
CA VAL A 217 24.87 27.11 17.79
C VAL A 217 24.71 25.79 18.56
N TYR A 218 23.94 24.83 18.03
CA TYR A 218 23.77 23.51 18.66
C TYR A 218 25.11 22.76 18.80
N PHE A 219 25.91 22.67 17.73
CA PHE A 219 27.20 21.98 17.77
C PHE A 219 28.27 22.72 18.58
N ALA A 220 28.28 24.05 18.56
CA ALA A 220 29.16 24.87 19.39
C ALA A 220 28.98 24.58 20.90
N ARG A 221 27.78 24.17 21.30
CA ARG A 221 27.46 23.83 22.70
C ARG A 221 27.61 22.36 23.02
N ASN A 222 27.25 21.48 22.09
CA ASN A 222 27.07 20.04 22.36
C ASN A 222 28.15 19.12 21.76
N ALA A 223 29.06 19.64 20.93
CA ALA A 223 30.16 18.84 20.37
C ALA A 223 31.18 18.44 21.45
N ARG A 224 31.72 17.22 21.31
CA ARG A 224 32.65 16.64 22.30
C ARG A 224 34.07 17.19 22.21
N ARG A 225 34.52 17.54 21.00
CA ARG A 225 35.87 18.07 20.73
C ARG A 225 35.83 19.59 20.71
N GLY A 226 36.79 20.23 21.37
CA GLY A 226 36.89 21.70 21.44
C GLY A 226 36.97 22.35 20.06
N GLU A 227 37.79 21.80 19.17
CA GLU A 227 37.94 22.26 17.78
C GLU A 227 36.60 22.29 17.02
N VAL A 228 35.80 21.23 17.14
CA VAL A 228 34.49 21.15 16.48
C VAL A 228 33.52 22.20 17.05
N ARG A 229 33.63 22.54 18.33
CA ARG A 229 32.82 23.61 18.93
C ARG A 229 33.17 24.97 18.34
N VAL A 230 34.46 25.25 18.17
CA VAL A 230 34.95 26.50 17.56
C VAL A 230 34.51 26.57 16.10
N LEU A 231 34.75 25.51 15.31
CA LEU A 231 34.34 25.46 13.91
C LEU A 231 32.82 25.63 13.73
N ALA A 232 32.01 25.03 14.61
CA ALA A 232 30.56 25.20 14.58
C ALA A 232 30.11 26.62 14.97
N ALA A 233 30.81 27.27 15.89
CA ALA A 233 30.57 28.67 16.22
C ALA A 233 30.92 29.59 15.04
N VAL A 234 32.04 29.33 14.36
CA VAL A 234 32.42 30.03 13.12
C VAL A 234 31.36 29.82 12.04
N ALA A 235 30.86 28.59 11.85
CA ALA A 235 29.79 28.33 10.89
C ALA A 235 28.49 29.10 11.19
N ALA A 236 28.11 29.22 12.47
CA ALA A 236 26.95 30.04 12.86
C ALA A 236 27.18 31.53 12.58
N LEU A 237 28.38 32.04 12.86
CA LEU A 237 28.75 33.43 12.57
C LEU A 237 28.80 33.71 11.06
N LEU A 238 29.31 32.77 10.26
CA LEU A 238 29.29 32.84 8.81
C LEU A 238 27.85 32.93 8.28
N GLY A 239 26.93 32.08 8.77
CA GLY A 239 25.52 32.17 8.38
C GLY A 239 24.88 33.51 8.74
N LEU A 240 25.15 34.02 9.94
CA LEU A 240 24.63 35.32 10.40
C LEU A 240 25.18 36.51 9.60
N ALA A 241 26.46 36.46 9.19
CA ALA A 241 27.09 37.50 8.40
C ALA A 241 26.75 37.42 6.89
N ALA A 242 26.56 36.20 6.37
CA ALA A 242 26.30 35.95 4.95
C ALA A 242 24.85 36.27 4.57
N MET A 243 23.90 36.01 5.48
CA MET A 243 22.47 36.16 5.22
C MET A 243 22.08 37.58 4.75
N PRO A 244 22.53 38.70 5.38
CA PRO A 244 22.14 40.04 4.94
C PRO A 244 22.69 40.42 3.57
N ALA A 245 23.82 39.83 3.15
CA ALA A 245 24.44 40.06 1.83
C ALA A 245 23.58 39.58 0.65
N ALA A 246 22.55 38.77 0.93
CA ALA A 246 21.55 38.36 -0.05
C ALA A 246 20.51 39.45 -0.38
N VAL A 247 20.45 40.52 0.45
CA VAL A 247 19.46 41.62 0.37
C VAL A 247 18.04 41.05 0.22
N SER A 248 17.63 40.21 1.19
CA SER A 248 16.41 39.40 1.13
C SER A 248 15.57 39.53 2.40
N ARG A 249 14.34 40.04 2.26
CA ARG A 249 13.32 40.11 3.33
C ARG A 249 12.94 38.73 3.87
N SER A 250 12.83 37.74 2.98
CA SER A 250 12.53 36.35 3.34
C SER A 250 13.58 35.79 4.30
N GLY A 251 14.86 36.14 4.10
CA GLY A 251 15.92 35.78 5.03
C GLY A 251 15.67 36.36 6.42
N VAL A 252 15.30 37.65 6.52
CA VAL A 252 15.09 38.34 7.81
C VAL A 252 13.95 37.68 8.57
N ILE A 253 12.82 37.43 7.89
CA ILE A 253 11.66 36.73 8.45
C ILE A 253 12.06 35.32 8.93
N SER A 254 12.82 34.59 8.11
CA SER A 254 13.32 33.25 8.44
C SER A 254 14.20 33.26 9.69
N LEU A 255 15.11 34.24 9.81
CA LEU A 255 15.97 34.39 10.98
C LEU A 255 15.17 34.68 12.25
N VAL A 256 14.21 35.61 12.16
CA VAL A 256 13.32 35.94 13.30
C VAL A 256 12.55 34.71 13.74
N VAL A 257 11.96 33.95 12.81
CA VAL A 257 11.22 32.71 13.13
C VAL A 257 12.16 31.65 13.72
N ALA A 258 13.35 31.45 13.17
CA ALA A 258 14.34 30.52 13.72
C ALA A 258 14.68 30.86 15.18
N LEU A 259 14.95 32.15 15.45
CA LEU A 259 15.30 32.62 16.79
C LEU A 259 14.10 32.53 17.76
N LEU A 260 12.89 32.87 17.31
CA LEU A 260 11.64 32.72 18.10
C LEU A 260 11.36 31.27 18.48
N VAL A 261 11.57 30.32 17.59
CA VAL A 261 11.39 28.90 17.92
C VAL A 261 12.52 28.42 18.83
N TYR A 262 13.77 28.83 18.58
CA TYR A 262 14.91 28.31 19.32
C TYR A 262 15.04 28.92 20.73
N MET A 263 14.60 30.17 20.94
CA MET A 263 14.69 30.85 22.24
C MET A 263 13.96 30.11 23.37
N PHE A 264 12.89 29.35 23.06
CA PHE A 264 12.13 28.58 24.05
C PHE A 264 12.94 27.49 24.75
N TYR A 265 14.11 27.13 24.23
CA TYR A 265 15.05 26.23 24.93
C TYR A 265 15.91 26.96 25.98
N PHE A 266 16.19 28.24 25.79
CA PHE A 266 17.15 29.00 26.58
C PHE A 266 16.52 29.66 27.80
N ARG A 267 17.34 29.92 28.83
CA ARG A 267 16.92 30.74 29.98
C ARG A 267 16.92 32.21 29.57
N VAL A 268 16.06 33.01 30.19
CA VAL A 268 15.93 34.46 29.95
C VAL A 268 17.28 35.19 29.97
N ARG A 269 18.16 34.87 30.94
CA ARG A 269 19.51 35.45 31.00
C ARG A 269 20.35 35.19 29.74
N THR A 270 20.30 33.97 29.20
CA THR A 270 21.05 33.63 27.97
C THR A 270 20.44 34.31 26.75
N ILE A 271 19.12 34.46 26.72
CA ILE A 271 18.42 35.21 25.67
C ILE A 271 18.83 36.69 25.72
N ALA A 272 18.88 37.30 26.90
CA ALA A 272 19.31 38.69 27.06
C ALA A 272 20.75 38.90 26.55
N ILE A 273 21.69 38.02 26.94
CA ILE A 273 23.07 38.07 26.45
C ILE A 273 23.14 37.91 24.92
N ALA A 274 22.40 36.94 24.37
CA ALA A 274 22.36 36.70 22.93
C ALA A 274 21.74 37.88 22.16
N ALA A 275 20.71 38.53 22.73
CA ALA A 275 20.10 39.72 22.16
C ALA A 275 21.07 40.91 22.18
N THR A 276 21.79 41.14 23.28
CA THR A 276 22.84 42.18 23.34
C THR A 276 23.95 41.90 22.33
N ALA A 277 24.41 40.65 22.22
CA ALA A 277 25.41 40.26 21.24
C ALA A 277 24.92 40.43 19.79
N LEU A 278 23.64 40.12 19.52
CA LEU A 278 23.01 40.33 18.23
C LEU A 278 22.91 41.82 17.89
N VAL A 279 22.53 42.68 18.85
CA VAL A 279 22.51 44.14 18.65
C VAL A 279 23.90 44.67 18.32
N LEU A 280 24.93 44.26 19.08
CA LEU A 280 26.32 44.64 18.80
C LEU A 280 26.78 44.13 17.42
N ALA A 281 26.42 42.90 17.05
CA ALA A 281 26.73 42.34 15.74
C ALA A 281 26.03 43.10 14.60
N VAL A 282 24.77 43.49 14.79
CA VAL A 282 24.02 44.33 13.83
C VAL A 282 24.68 45.70 13.70
N VAL A 283 25.02 46.37 14.81
CA VAL A 283 25.72 47.67 14.78
C VAL A 283 27.08 47.55 14.06
N GLY A 284 27.85 46.50 14.36
CA GLY A 284 29.11 46.22 13.65
C GLY A 284 28.90 45.96 12.16
N TYR A 285 27.86 45.22 11.79
CA TYR A 285 27.52 44.96 10.39
C TYR A 285 27.11 46.24 9.65
N ILE A 286 26.33 47.12 10.30
CA ILE A 286 25.97 48.44 9.75
C ILE A 286 27.21 49.28 9.48
N ALA A 287 28.19 49.25 10.39
CA ALA A 287 29.44 49.98 10.22
C ALA A 287 30.32 49.43 9.07
N ILE A 288 30.35 48.10 8.88
CA ILE A 288 31.20 47.44 7.89
C ILE A 288 30.56 47.42 6.49
N PHE A 289 29.24 47.20 6.41
CA PHE A 289 28.50 47.01 5.15
C PHE A 289 27.31 47.98 5.01
N PRO A 290 27.55 49.32 5.01
CA PRO A 290 26.47 50.30 4.99
C PRO A 290 25.61 50.21 3.72
N THR A 291 26.21 49.86 2.57
CA THR A 291 25.49 49.72 1.29
C THR A 291 24.48 48.57 1.31
N VAL A 292 24.88 47.39 1.82
CA VAL A 292 24.01 46.22 1.95
C VAL A 292 22.87 46.49 2.93
N VAL A 293 23.16 47.14 4.06
CA VAL A 293 22.14 47.50 5.05
C VAL A 293 21.14 48.50 4.47
N ASN A 294 21.62 49.56 3.80
CA ASN A 294 20.74 50.55 3.19
C ASN A 294 19.86 49.92 2.10
N ALA A 295 20.41 49.01 1.30
CA ALA A 295 19.64 48.26 0.32
C ALA A 295 18.57 47.39 1.01
N LEU A 296 18.94 46.61 2.03
CA LEU A 296 18.00 45.76 2.78
C LEU A 296 16.91 46.58 3.48
N TRP A 297 17.28 47.69 4.13
CA TRP A 297 16.35 48.61 4.77
C TRP A 297 15.38 49.22 3.76
N GLY A 298 15.90 49.65 2.60
CA GLY A 298 15.09 50.17 1.49
C GLY A 298 14.06 49.15 0.99
N THR A 299 14.39 47.85 0.95
CA THR A 299 13.40 46.82 0.60
C THR A 299 12.26 46.69 1.61
N ILE A 300 12.50 47.05 2.87
CA ILE A 300 11.53 46.96 3.96
C ILE A 300 10.65 48.22 3.99
N THR A 301 11.26 49.41 3.97
CA THR A 301 10.53 50.69 4.08
C THR A 301 9.85 51.11 2.78
N GLY A 302 10.41 50.80 1.61
CA GLY A 302 9.82 51.06 0.29
C GLY A 302 8.89 49.96 -0.23
N SER A 303 8.32 49.14 0.67
CA SER A 303 7.60 47.91 0.30
C SER A 303 6.36 48.14 -0.58
N ALA A 304 5.67 49.28 -0.45
CA ALA A 304 4.48 49.61 -1.22
C ALA A 304 4.74 49.77 -2.73
N ASP A 305 5.96 50.18 -3.11
CA ASP A 305 6.35 50.39 -4.51
C ASP A 305 7.26 49.29 -5.07
N ASP A 306 7.56 48.28 -4.26
CA ASP A 306 8.42 47.16 -4.64
C ASP A 306 7.75 46.29 -5.72
N PRO A 307 8.39 46.08 -6.88
CA PRO A 307 7.88 45.21 -7.94
C PRO A 307 7.50 43.80 -7.46
N SER A 308 8.20 43.28 -6.45
CA SER A 308 7.90 41.95 -5.88
C SER A 308 6.59 41.88 -5.09
N ILE A 309 6.05 43.01 -4.61
CA ILE A 309 4.70 43.04 -4.00
C ILE A 309 3.64 43.25 -5.08
N LYS A 310 3.89 44.14 -6.04
CA LYS A 310 2.98 44.43 -7.16
C LYS A 310 2.69 43.17 -7.99
N HIS A 311 3.72 42.39 -8.36
CA HIS A 311 3.54 41.13 -9.08
C HIS A 311 2.71 40.10 -8.30
N ARG A 312 2.86 40.00 -6.98
CA ARG A 312 2.05 39.08 -6.16
C ARG A 312 0.59 39.48 -6.07
N THR A 313 0.30 40.78 -6.03
CA THR A 313 -1.08 41.27 -6.06
C THR A 313 -1.73 41.06 -7.43
N GLU A 314 -0.96 41.18 -8.51
CA GLU A 314 -1.42 40.90 -9.88
C GLU A 314 -1.71 39.40 -10.07
N ASP A 315 -0.88 38.52 -9.51
CA ASP A 315 -1.05 37.07 -9.58
C ASP A 315 -2.38 36.57 -8.99
N TYR A 316 -2.94 37.27 -7.99
CA TYR A 316 -4.19 36.86 -7.36
C TYR A 316 -5.37 36.79 -8.35
N ALA A 317 -5.43 37.69 -9.32
CA ALA A 317 -6.49 37.67 -10.34
C ALA A 317 -6.36 36.44 -11.25
N GLY A 318 -5.14 36.11 -11.67
CA GLY A 318 -4.85 34.93 -12.49
C GLY A 318 -5.11 33.62 -11.74
N VAL A 319 -4.64 33.52 -10.49
CA VAL A 319 -4.86 32.36 -9.61
C VAL A 319 -6.35 32.17 -9.33
N SER A 320 -7.08 33.25 -9.06
CA SER A 320 -8.54 33.21 -8.81
C SER A 320 -9.29 32.65 -10.01
N ARG A 321 -8.95 33.08 -11.22
CA ARG A 321 -9.54 32.55 -12.45
C ARG A 321 -9.27 31.05 -12.62
N ILE A 322 -8.01 30.64 -12.49
CA ILE A 322 -7.63 29.21 -12.59
C ILE A 322 -8.33 28.38 -11.51
N PHE A 323 -8.47 28.91 -10.30
CA PHE A 323 -9.17 28.22 -9.21
C PHE A 323 -10.68 28.10 -9.49
N HIS A 324 -11.29 29.12 -10.09
CA HIS A 324 -12.69 29.04 -10.52
C HIS A 324 -12.90 27.98 -11.61
N ASP A 325 -11.97 27.89 -12.58
CA ASP A 325 -12.05 26.93 -13.69
C ASP A 325 -11.68 25.49 -13.26
N HIS A 326 -10.74 25.34 -12.31
CA HIS A 326 -10.20 24.06 -11.85
C HIS A 326 -10.10 23.95 -10.32
N PRO A 327 -11.22 24.02 -9.57
CA PRO A 327 -11.20 24.20 -8.12
C PRO A 327 -10.64 23.00 -7.34
N TYR A 328 -10.86 21.78 -7.82
CA TYR A 328 -10.52 20.58 -7.04
C TYR A 328 -9.05 20.17 -7.20
N PHE A 329 -8.56 20.10 -8.43
CA PHE A 329 -7.25 19.50 -8.76
C PHE A 329 -6.29 20.47 -9.43
N GLY A 330 -6.69 21.73 -9.66
CA GLY A 330 -5.88 22.69 -10.40
C GLY A 330 -5.49 22.18 -11.79
N LEU A 331 -4.36 22.68 -12.29
CA LEU A 331 -3.76 22.29 -13.57
C LEU A 331 -2.94 20.98 -13.49
N GLY A 332 -2.80 20.40 -12.30
CA GLY A 332 -1.90 19.28 -12.01
C GLY A 332 -0.54 19.69 -11.47
N LEU A 333 0.14 18.76 -10.78
CA LEU A 333 1.49 18.98 -10.25
C LEU A 333 2.47 19.39 -11.36
N GLY A 334 3.10 20.54 -11.22
CA GLY A 334 3.97 21.14 -12.22
C GLY A 334 3.26 21.85 -13.38
N GLY A 335 1.92 21.93 -13.34
CA GLY A 335 1.11 22.72 -14.25
C GLY A 335 1.00 24.16 -13.76
N GLN A 336 1.71 25.09 -14.42
CA GLN A 336 1.60 26.51 -14.14
C GLN A 336 1.86 27.32 -15.44
N PRO A 337 1.03 28.34 -15.74
CA PRO A 337 1.20 29.15 -16.95
C PRO A 337 2.41 30.10 -16.86
N HIS A 338 2.76 30.54 -15.66
CA HIS A 338 3.97 31.32 -15.35
C HIS A 338 4.45 31.01 -13.92
N LEU A 339 5.66 31.47 -13.56
CA LEU A 339 6.20 31.32 -12.21
C LEU A 339 5.45 32.25 -11.25
N LEU A 340 5.01 31.71 -10.10
CA LEU A 340 4.29 32.45 -9.08
C LEU A 340 5.18 32.64 -7.86
N ASP A 341 5.28 33.86 -7.34
CA ASP A 341 6.16 34.22 -6.21
C ASP A 341 5.58 33.81 -4.83
N ASN A 342 4.88 32.68 -4.75
CA ASN A 342 4.25 32.16 -3.53
C ASN A 342 3.87 30.67 -3.66
N GLU A 343 4.43 29.82 -2.78
CA GLU A 343 4.17 28.37 -2.78
C GLU A 343 2.69 28.00 -2.53
N TRP A 344 1.96 28.80 -1.74
CA TRP A 344 0.54 28.54 -1.49
C TRP A 344 -0.33 28.85 -2.70
N LEU A 345 -0.04 29.95 -3.41
CA LEU A 345 -0.70 30.26 -4.68
C LEU A 345 -0.37 29.21 -5.73
N GLN A 346 0.89 28.79 -5.80
CA GLN A 346 1.33 27.72 -6.67
C GLN A 346 0.64 26.39 -6.35
N THR A 347 0.45 26.09 -5.06
CA THR A 347 -0.32 24.92 -4.60
C THR A 347 -1.79 24.99 -5.04
N VAL A 348 -2.41 26.17 -4.99
CA VAL A 348 -3.79 26.39 -5.47
C VAL A 348 -3.87 26.12 -6.96
N VAL A 349 -2.94 26.68 -7.75
CA VAL A 349 -2.92 26.51 -9.21
C VAL A 349 -2.62 25.08 -9.61
N GLN A 350 -1.67 24.42 -8.97
CA GLN A 350 -1.25 23.06 -9.34
C GLN A 350 -2.19 21.97 -8.80
N GLY A 351 -2.84 22.19 -7.66
CA GLY A 351 -3.55 21.12 -6.96
C GLY A 351 -4.95 21.46 -6.44
N GLY A 352 -5.42 22.71 -6.60
CA GLY A 352 -6.72 23.15 -6.10
C GLY A 352 -6.90 22.86 -4.61
N ILE A 353 -8.14 22.54 -4.20
CA ILE A 353 -8.48 22.19 -2.81
C ILE A 353 -7.65 21.00 -2.30
N PHE A 354 -7.40 19.98 -3.14
CA PHE A 354 -6.63 18.81 -2.72
C PHE A 354 -5.15 19.13 -2.50
N GLY A 355 -4.58 20.01 -3.33
CA GLY A 355 -3.22 20.52 -3.15
C GLY A 355 -3.09 21.29 -1.85
N ILE A 356 -4.03 22.20 -1.57
CA ILE A 356 -4.06 22.98 -0.31
C ILE A 356 -4.15 22.03 0.89
N ALA A 357 -5.03 21.03 0.85
CA ALA A 357 -5.15 20.05 1.91
C ALA A 357 -3.84 19.27 2.13
N ALA A 358 -3.16 18.87 1.05
CA ALA A 358 -1.85 18.21 1.15
C ALA A 358 -0.80 19.14 1.79
N MET A 359 -0.75 20.41 1.37
CA MET A 359 0.18 21.40 1.92
C MET A 359 -0.10 21.70 3.40
N ILE A 360 -1.36 21.78 3.82
CA ILE A 360 -1.76 21.90 5.24
C ILE A 360 -1.28 20.69 6.03
N VAL A 361 -1.42 19.47 5.50
CA VAL A 361 -0.95 18.24 6.17
C VAL A 361 0.56 18.26 6.35
N LEU A 362 1.33 18.67 5.33
CA LEU A 362 2.79 18.77 5.40
C LEU A 362 3.24 19.85 6.40
N SER A 363 2.69 21.06 6.29
CA SER A 363 2.96 22.19 7.17
C SER A 363 2.59 21.90 8.63
N GLY A 364 1.40 21.32 8.84
CA GLY A 364 0.96 20.87 10.16
C GLY A 364 1.87 19.79 10.73
N GLY A 365 2.27 18.81 9.91
CA GLY A 365 3.23 17.78 10.32
C GLY A 365 4.61 18.33 10.69
N ALA A 366 5.04 19.42 10.05
CA ALA A 366 6.30 20.09 10.39
C ALA A 366 6.22 20.73 11.79
N LEU A 367 5.13 21.43 12.08
CA LEU A 367 4.86 22.05 13.38
C LEU A 367 4.66 21.02 14.50
N PHE A 368 3.83 20.00 14.27
CA PHE A 368 3.64 18.90 15.22
C PHE A 368 4.88 18.03 15.40
N GLY A 369 5.81 18.04 14.44
CA GLY A 369 7.11 17.38 14.54
C GLY A 369 7.94 17.88 15.72
N VAL A 370 7.85 19.17 16.05
CA VAL A 370 8.52 19.74 17.23
C VAL A 370 7.98 19.10 18.50
N SER A 371 6.65 19.01 18.62
CA SER A 371 5.99 18.34 19.74
C SER A 371 6.34 16.85 19.82
N GLY A 372 6.40 16.16 18.68
CA GLY A 372 6.84 14.76 18.60
C GLY A 372 8.30 14.58 19.05
N GLY A 373 9.20 15.43 18.57
CA GLY A 373 10.61 15.45 18.97
C GLY A 373 10.80 15.71 20.47
N LEU A 374 10.06 16.67 21.02
CA LEU A 374 10.06 16.99 22.46
C LEU A 374 9.51 15.84 23.31
N ARG A 375 8.47 15.13 22.85
CA ARG A 375 7.94 13.94 23.53
C ARG A 375 8.90 12.75 23.48
N ALA A 376 9.71 12.66 22.42
CA ALA A 376 10.75 11.62 22.31
C ALA A 376 11.98 11.92 23.18
N ALA A 377 12.25 13.19 23.49
CA ALA A 377 13.46 13.63 24.16
C ALA A 377 13.52 13.18 25.63
N ARG A 378 14.57 12.45 25.98
CA ARG A 378 14.87 11.99 27.35
C ARG A 378 15.99 12.78 28.00
N THR A 379 16.86 13.37 27.20
CA THR A 379 18.01 14.15 27.66
C THR A 379 17.90 15.62 27.29
N ARG A 380 18.61 16.47 28.03
CA ARG A 380 18.67 17.92 27.73
C ARG A 380 19.17 18.19 26.30
N ARG A 381 20.15 17.41 25.84
CA ARG A 381 20.70 17.49 24.47
C ARG A 381 19.65 17.14 23.40
N GLU A 382 18.86 16.09 23.62
CA GLU A 382 17.77 15.73 22.69
C GLU A 382 16.70 16.80 22.62
N ARG A 383 16.38 17.44 23.75
CA ARG A 383 15.41 18.53 23.81
C ARG A 383 15.92 19.76 23.03
N GLU A 384 17.19 20.12 23.20
CA GLU A 384 17.83 21.19 22.42
C GLU A 384 17.81 20.87 20.91
N GLN A 385 18.12 19.63 20.54
CA GLN A 385 18.13 19.20 19.15
C GLN A 385 16.74 19.26 18.51
N ALA A 386 15.67 18.97 19.28
CA ALA A 386 14.29 19.11 18.81
C ALA A 386 13.91 20.59 18.57
N PHE A 387 14.29 21.50 19.47
CA PHE A 387 14.09 22.95 19.25
C PHE A 387 14.92 23.48 18.09
N MET A 388 16.17 23.04 17.95
CA MET A 388 17.04 23.43 16.84
C MET A 388 16.46 22.96 15.49
N LEU A 389 16.08 21.67 15.37
CA LEU A 389 15.45 21.16 14.15
C LEU A 389 14.11 21.85 13.87
N GLY A 390 13.32 22.10 14.92
CA GLY A 390 12.09 22.88 14.80
C GLY A 390 12.34 24.29 14.28
N ALA A 391 13.39 24.96 14.75
CA ALA A 391 13.78 26.29 14.28
C ALA A 391 14.20 26.29 12.81
N VAL A 392 15.01 25.31 12.37
CA VAL A 392 15.39 25.17 10.95
C VAL A 392 14.17 24.90 10.08
N VAL A 393 13.33 23.93 10.45
CA VAL A 393 12.14 23.57 9.68
C VAL A 393 11.14 24.73 9.62
N ALA A 394 10.91 25.43 10.73
CA ALA A 394 10.00 26.58 10.76
C ALA A 394 10.51 27.76 9.94
N ALA A 395 11.83 28.03 9.98
CA ALA A 395 12.46 29.08 9.19
C ALA A 395 12.37 28.82 7.68
N ILE A 396 12.58 27.58 7.24
CA ILE A 396 12.39 27.24 5.83
C ILE A 396 10.90 27.27 5.47
N LEU A 397 10.02 26.75 6.33
CA LEU A 397 8.59 26.68 6.05
C LEU A 397 7.92 28.06 5.96
N VAL A 398 8.28 29.04 6.81
CA VAL A 398 7.68 30.38 6.74
C VAL A 398 7.93 31.05 5.39
N SER A 399 9.07 30.72 4.74
CA SER A 399 9.42 31.21 3.42
C SER A 399 8.48 30.73 2.30
N SER A 400 7.66 29.69 2.53
CA SER A 400 6.59 29.30 1.59
C SER A 400 5.55 30.40 1.35
N ASN A 401 5.44 31.37 2.28
CA ASN A 401 4.57 32.54 2.12
C ASN A 401 5.22 33.67 1.32
N THR A 402 6.53 33.58 1.09
CA THR A 402 7.32 34.67 0.51
C THR A 402 7.96 34.32 -0.83
N PHE A 403 7.97 33.06 -1.27
CA PHE A 403 8.33 32.64 -2.63
C PHE A 403 7.87 31.18 -2.89
N ASP A 404 8.05 30.70 -4.12
CA ASP A 404 7.85 29.32 -4.58
C ASP A 404 8.90 28.35 -4.01
N LEU A 405 8.82 28.12 -2.69
CA LEU A 405 9.79 27.34 -1.93
C LEU A 405 10.16 26.00 -2.57
N PHE A 406 9.19 25.27 -3.13
CA PHE A 406 9.41 23.93 -3.68
C PHE A 406 9.95 23.90 -5.11
N TYR A 407 10.07 25.05 -5.77
CA TYR A 407 10.83 25.19 -7.01
C TYR A 407 12.35 25.12 -6.76
N TYR A 408 12.78 25.69 -5.62
CA TYR A 408 14.18 25.79 -5.22
C TYR A 408 14.72 24.47 -4.65
N GLN A 409 15.60 23.83 -5.41
CA GLN A 409 16.01 22.45 -5.14
C GLN A 409 16.74 22.25 -3.80
N GLN A 410 17.65 23.16 -3.43
CA GLN A 410 18.47 22.98 -2.23
C GLN A 410 17.63 23.19 -0.97
N ALA A 411 16.84 24.27 -0.94
CA ALA A 411 15.91 24.56 0.16
C ALA A 411 14.94 23.40 0.39
N THR A 412 14.36 22.88 -0.70
CA THR A 412 13.37 21.80 -0.64
C THR A 412 13.96 20.50 -0.10
N LEU A 413 15.11 20.06 -0.62
CA LEU A 413 15.76 18.84 -0.12
C LEU A 413 16.13 18.96 1.36
N ILE A 414 16.65 20.12 1.78
CA ILE A 414 17.00 20.38 3.19
C ILE A 414 15.74 20.39 4.06
N PHE A 415 14.64 20.98 3.60
CA PHE A 415 13.35 20.95 4.29
C PHE A 415 12.89 19.51 4.54
N PHE A 416 12.82 18.67 3.50
CA PHE A 416 12.34 17.29 3.63
C PHE A 416 13.28 16.41 4.48
N ILE A 417 14.60 16.62 4.40
CA ILE A 417 15.57 15.93 5.25
C ILE A 417 15.41 16.36 6.71
N THR A 418 15.36 17.66 7.00
CA THR A 418 15.23 18.18 8.37
C THR A 418 13.87 17.84 8.99
N PHE A 419 12.79 17.87 8.19
CA PHE A 419 11.47 17.35 8.57
C PHE A 419 11.57 15.88 9.01
N ALA A 420 12.22 15.03 8.22
CA ALA A 420 12.35 13.62 8.55
C ALA A 420 13.25 13.38 9.78
N LEU A 421 14.34 14.16 9.93
CA LEU A 421 15.22 14.11 11.10
C LEU A 421 14.49 14.53 12.39
N LEU A 422 13.58 15.50 12.30
CA LEU A 422 12.74 15.94 13.41
C LEU A 422 11.83 14.81 13.91
N TRP A 423 11.20 14.08 12.99
CA TRP A 423 10.34 12.94 13.33
C TRP A 423 11.09 11.62 13.59
N SER A 424 12.34 11.49 13.17
CA SER A 424 13.08 10.21 13.14
C SER A 424 13.13 9.48 14.49
N THR A 425 13.15 10.21 15.60
CA THR A 425 13.26 9.65 16.95
C THR A 425 11.92 9.38 17.63
N TYR A 426 10.81 9.88 17.07
CA TYR A 426 9.48 9.70 17.65
C TYR A 426 8.74 8.55 16.97
N SER A 427 8.26 7.60 17.77
CA SER A 427 7.44 6.51 17.26
C SER A 427 6.45 6.05 18.33
N ILE A 428 5.24 5.73 17.89
CA ILE A 428 4.15 5.29 18.76
C ILE A 428 4.10 3.75 18.67
N PRO A 429 4.08 3.02 19.80
CA PRO A 429 3.83 1.59 19.77
C PRO A 429 2.46 1.36 19.15
N ALA A 430 2.42 0.60 18.05
CA ALA A 430 1.15 0.19 17.47
C ALA A 430 0.56 -0.82 18.43
N GLN A 431 -0.44 -0.40 19.22
CA GLN A 431 -1.18 -1.28 20.11
C GLN A 431 -1.55 -2.54 19.33
N GLY A 432 -1.08 -3.69 19.83
CA GLY A 432 -1.51 -4.98 19.31
C GLY A 432 -3.02 -5.03 19.47
N GLY A 433 -3.75 -5.26 18.39
CA GLY A 433 -5.15 -5.67 18.49
C GLY A 433 -5.23 -6.79 19.52
N GLY A 434 -5.96 -6.55 20.60
CA GLY A 434 -5.97 -7.40 21.77
C GLY A 434 -6.30 -8.84 21.39
N GLY A 435 -5.36 -9.74 21.69
CA GLY A 435 -5.76 -11.03 22.21
C GLY A 435 -6.42 -10.77 23.57
N LEU A 436 -7.71 -11.04 23.66
CA LEU A 436 -8.37 -11.22 24.95
C LEU A 436 -7.75 -12.46 25.61
N GLY A 437 -6.97 -12.26 26.67
CA GLY A 437 -6.40 -13.37 27.43
C GLY A 437 -5.27 -12.99 28.38
N ARG A 438 -5.63 -12.39 29.52
CA ARG A 438 -4.95 -12.43 30.83
C ARG A 438 -3.42 -12.30 30.88
N SER A 439 -2.92 -11.17 31.39
CA SER A 439 -1.90 -11.21 32.46
C SER A 439 -1.91 -9.92 33.29
N ARG A 440 -1.90 -10.12 34.61
CA ARG A 440 -2.12 -9.18 35.70
C ARG A 440 -1.21 -7.95 35.67
N PHE A 441 -1.78 -6.81 36.08
CA PHE A 441 -1.05 -5.64 36.55
C PHE A 441 -0.12 -6.04 37.71
N ARG A 442 1.19 -5.88 37.52
CA ARG A 442 2.15 -5.72 38.62
C ARG A 442 2.72 -4.31 38.46
N ARG A 443 2.35 -3.41 39.37
CA ARG A 443 2.99 -2.09 39.51
C ARG A 443 4.28 -2.31 40.29
N ASP A 444 5.42 -2.09 39.66
CA ASP A 444 6.68 -1.88 40.38
C ASP A 444 6.78 -0.38 40.75
N PRO A 445 7.23 -0.02 41.96
CA PRO A 445 7.47 1.37 42.35
C PRO A 445 8.81 1.89 41.78
N PRO A 446 8.98 3.21 41.64
CA PRO A 446 10.15 3.81 40.98
C PRO A 446 11.41 3.80 41.86
N PRO A 447 12.63 3.87 41.27
CA PRO A 447 13.87 3.81 42.03
C PRO A 447 14.37 5.20 42.45
N GLY A 448 14.78 5.31 43.72
CA GLY A 448 15.80 6.25 44.19
C GLY A 448 15.33 7.49 44.99
N GLY A 449 15.51 7.44 46.31
CA GLY A 449 15.59 8.59 47.21
C GLY A 449 16.81 8.42 48.13
N LEU A 450 17.61 9.49 48.27
CA LEU A 450 18.94 9.61 48.89
C LEU A 450 18.98 9.37 50.42
N PRO A 451 20.17 9.17 51.02
CA PRO A 451 20.34 8.73 52.41
C PRO A 451 20.29 9.91 53.39
N ALA A 452 19.66 9.71 54.54
CA ALA A 452 19.77 10.61 55.68
C ALA A 452 19.87 9.81 56.99
N THR A 453 20.76 10.31 57.81
CA THR A 453 21.42 9.76 58.99
C THR A 453 20.62 9.91 60.28
N ASN A 454 20.99 9.05 61.24
CA ASN A 454 21.04 9.24 62.69
C ASN A 454 19.74 9.25 63.51
N GLY A 455 19.74 8.35 64.51
CA GLY A 455 19.40 8.74 65.88
C GLY A 455 18.69 7.67 66.72
N ARG A 456 19.48 6.91 67.50
CA ARG A 456 19.29 6.51 68.94
C ARG A 456 17.92 5.94 69.38
N ALA A 457 17.80 4.98 70.28
CA ALA A 457 18.71 4.19 71.13
C ALA A 457 17.85 3.12 71.84
N GLU A 458 18.53 2.09 72.37
CA GLU A 458 18.13 1.26 73.55
C GLU A 458 16.91 0.32 73.41
N SER A 459 16.82 -0.84 74.07
CA SER A 459 17.72 -1.75 74.80
C SER A 459 16.86 -2.97 75.24
N HIS A 460 17.51 -4.07 75.65
CA HIS A 460 17.00 -5.28 76.34
C HIS A 460 16.85 -6.61 75.58
N ALA A 461 17.95 -7.40 75.59
CA ALA A 461 18.17 -8.67 76.36
C ALA A 461 17.21 -9.90 76.14
N PRO A 462 17.61 -11.14 76.52
CA PRO A 462 17.89 -12.23 75.57
C PRO A 462 16.95 -13.46 75.66
N GLU A 463 17.18 -14.41 74.74
CA GLU A 463 16.56 -15.74 74.52
C GLU A 463 16.12 -16.54 75.75
N PRO A 464 15.20 -17.50 75.51
CA PRO A 464 15.44 -18.86 75.97
C PRO A 464 15.43 -19.91 74.85
N LYS A 465 16.44 -20.78 74.95
CA LYS A 465 16.64 -22.06 74.26
C LYS A 465 15.61 -23.13 74.72
N PRO A 466 15.52 -24.27 74.01
CA PRO A 466 14.40 -25.20 74.05
C PRO A 466 14.49 -26.19 75.22
N PRO A 467 13.38 -26.79 75.69
CA PRO A 467 13.47 -27.99 76.48
C PRO A 467 13.46 -29.22 75.57
N ALA A 468 14.59 -29.92 75.62
CA ALA A 468 14.71 -31.35 75.35
C ALA A 468 14.44 -32.13 76.64
N ALA A 469 13.90 -33.35 76.50
CA ALA A 469 14.04 -34.54 77.38
C ALA A 469 12.84 -35.48 77.09
N GLU A 470 12.96 -36.80 76.92
CA GLU A 470 14.10 -37.71 76.88
C GLU A 470 13.56 -39.11 76.50
N ASN A 471 14.31 -39.85 75.68
CA ASN A 471 14.51 -41.32 75.60
C ASN A 471 13.35 -42.25 76.08
N ALA A 472 12.63 -43.01 75.24
CA ALA A 472 12.99 -44.18 74.40
C ALA A 472 12.05 -45.35 74.82
N PRO A 473 11.50 -46.20 73.91
CA PRO A 473 12.32 -47.20 73.22
C PRO A 473 11.93 -47.53 71.76
N ALA A 474 12.85 -48.25 71.11
CA ALA A 474 12.67 -49.27 70.08
C ALA A 474 12.04 -48.95 68.70
N VAL A 475 12.89 -49.13 67.70
CA VAL A 475 12.64 -49.38 66.28
C VAL A 475 11.61 -50.49 66.07
N THR A 476 10.52 -50.20 65.33
CA THR A 476 9.91 -51.04 64.27
C THR A 476 8.75 -50.29 63.60
N GLU A 477 8.62 -50.49 62.30
CA GLU A 477 7.67 -49.86 61.37
C GLU A 477 6.19 -50.10 61.76
N PRO A 478 5.25 -49.19 61.44
CA PRO A 478 3.86 -49.56 61.28
C PRO A 478 3.59 -49.93 59.82
N GLU A 479 3.23 -51.20 59.68
CA GLU A 479 2.76 -51.94 58.51
C GLU A 479 1.64 -51.27 57.69
N PRO A 480 1.49 -51.72 56.43
CA PRO A 480 0.64 -51.12 55.41
C PRO A 480 -0.80 -51.65 55.47
N PRO A 481 -1.80 -50.87 55.02
CA PRO A 481 -3.06 -51.47 54.62
C PRO A 481 -2.91 -52.14 53.25
N ALA A 482 -2.82 -53.47 53.29
CA ALA A 482 -3.02 -54.44 52.21
C ALA A 482 -4.35 -54.17 51.45
N ALA A 483 -4.32 -54.05 50.11
CA ALA A 483 -4.39 -55.11 49.10
C ALA A 483 -5.79 -55.24 48.49
N VAL A 484 -5.97 -54.76 47.26
CA VAL A 484 -6.71 -55.52 46.23
C VAL A 484 -5.93 -55.47 44.92
N GLN A 485 -5.44 -56.67 44.62
CA GLN A 485 -4.77 -57.23 43.44
C GLN A 485 -4.95 -56.50 42.11
N GLY A 486 -3.81 -56.25 41.45
CA GLY A 486 -3.76 -55.95 40.03
C GLY A 486 -4.03 -57.19 39.17
N PRO A 487 -4.64 -57.02 37.99
CA PRO A 487 -4.53 -57.98 36.89
C PRO A 487 -3.19 -57.75 36.14
N PRO A 488 -2.79 -58.70 35.28
CA PRO A 488 -1.41 -59.12 35.12
C PRO A 488 -0.57 -58.20 34.23
N VAL A 489 0.74 -58.41 34.32
CA VAL A 489 1.70 -58.10 33.27
C VAL A 489 1.15 -58.66 31.95
N ALA A 490 0.82 -57.78 31.01
CA ALA A 490 0.54 -58.10 29.63
C ALA A 490 1.29 -57.10 28.75
N ASP A 491 2.36 -57.62 28.15
CA ASP A 491 2.99 -57.25 26.91
C ASP A 491 3.28 -55.77 26.64
N THR A 492 4.57 -55.48 26.69
CA THR A 492 5.25 -54.30 26.12
C THR A 492 4.99 -54.06 24.62
N GLU A 493 4.11 -54.84 23.97
CA GLU A 493 3.56 -54.56 22.65
C GLU A 493 2.36 -53.59 22.66
N SER A 494 1.65 -53.39 23.79
CA SER A 494 0.45 -52.53 23.81
C SER A 494 0.71 -51.02 24.00
N LEU A 495 1.89 -50.61 24.49
CA LEU A 495 2.25 -49.18 24.58
C LEU A 495 2.63 -48.56 23.23
N ALA A 496 2.94 -49.39 22.22
CA ALA A 496 3.17 -48.97 20.84
C ALA A 496 1.87 -48.75 20.05
N ALA A 497 0.73 -49.27 20.53
CA ALA A 497 -0.58 -49.10 19.91
C ALA A 497 -1.30 -47.78 20.29
N SER A 498 -0.87 -47.12 21.38
CA SER A 498 -1.42 -45.81 21.81
C SER A 498 -0.87 -44.59 21.05
N LEU A 499 -0.04 -44.80 20.02
CA LEU A 499 0.44 -43.76 19.09
C LEU A 499 -0.08 -43.96 17.66
N GLU A 500 -1.13 -44.76 17.46
CA GLU A 500 -1.88 -44.72 16.21
C GLU A 500 -2.72 -43.43 16.14
N PRO A 501 -2.69 -42.68 15.02
CA PRO A 501 -3.67 -41.63 14.81
C PRO A 501 -5.07 -42.26 14.91
N PRO A 502 -6.06 -41.59 15.51
CA PRO A 502 -7.36 -42.20 15.70
C PRO A 502 -7.88 -42.70 14.35
N ALA A 503 -8.17 -44.00 14.28
CA ALA A 503 -8.87 -44.59 13.15
C ALA A 503 -10.12 -43.74 12.89
N THR A 504 -10.14 -43.09 11.73
CA THR A 504 -11.28 -42.35 11.24
C THR A 504 -12.40 -43.33 10.95
N ASP A 505 -13.27 -43.59 11.92
CA ASP A 505 -14.61 -44.11 11.69
C ASP A 505 -15.55 -43.72 12.84
N ALA A 506 -16.07 -42.50 12.73
CA ALA A 506 -17.47 -42.15 13.01
C ALA A 506 -17.64 -40.64 12.80
N GLU A 507 -17.52 -40.16 11.56
CA GLU A 507 -18.31 -39.00 11.18
C GLU A 507 -19.77 -39.36 11.47
N SER A 508 -20.46 -38.60 12.32
CA SER A 508 -21.92 -38.71 12.42
C SER A 508 -22.50 -38.72 11.00
N PRO A 509 -23.24 -39.76 10.57
CA PRO A 509 -23.62 -39.97 9.18
C PRO A 509 -24.49 -38.84 8.61
N ALA A 510 -25.02 -37.95 9.46
CA ALA A 510 -25.76 -36.76 9.09
C ALA A 510 -24.87 -35.56 8.65
N VAL A 511 -23.66 -35.40 9.21
CA VAL A 511 -22.80 -34.23 8.96
C VAL A 511 -21.97 -34.38 7.68
N GLY A 512 -21.41 -35.58 7.43
CA GLY A 512 -20.64 -35.88 6.21
C GLY A 512 -21.49 -35.93 4.92
N LYS A 513 -22.75 -36.37 5.03
CA LYS A 513 -23.72 -36.33 3.92
C LYS A 513 -24.20 -34.91 3.62
N GLY A 514 -24.36 -34.06 4.64
CA GLY A 514 -24.74 -32.64 4.48
C GLY A 514 -23.66 -31.80 3.78
N LEU A 515 -22.38 -31.99 4.15
CA LEU A 515 -21.27 -31.23 3.58
C LEU A 515 -21.00 -31.59 2.11
N SER A 516 -20.98 -32.88 1.77
CA SER A 516 -20.73 -33.35 0.40
C SER A 516 -21.87 -33.00 -0.57
N SER A 517 -23.12 -33.10 -0.12
CA SER A 517 -24.28 -32.63 -0.89
C SER A 517 -24.31 -31.09 -1.02
N GLY A 518 -23.89 -30.38 0.02
CA GLY A 518 -23.73 -28.92 0.03
C GLY A 518 -22.71 -28.42 -0.99
N VAL A 519 -21.52 -29.04 -1.05
CA VAL A 519 -20.48 -28.69 -2.04
C VAL A 519 -20.97 -28.95 -3.46
N ARG A 520 -21.57 -30.13 -3.72
CA ARG A 520 -22.14 -30.47 -5.04
C ARG A 520 -23.18 -29.44 -5.49
N TRP A 521 -24.09 -29.07 -4.59
CA TRP A 521 -25.11 -28.10 -4.93
C TRP A 521 -24.54 -26.70 -5.13
N THR A 522 -23.56 -26.30 -4.33
CA THR A 522 -22.89 -25.00 -4.49
C THR A 522 -22.20 -24.91 -5.85
N SER A 523 -21.51 -25.97 -6.29
CA SER A 523 -20.90 -26.02 -7.62
C SER A 523 -21.93 -26.00 -8.76
N VAL A 524 -22.98 -26.83 -8.68
CA VAL A 524 -24.03 -26.88 -9.72
C VAL A 524 -24.75 -25.53 -9.81
N SER A 525 -25.09 -24.92 -8.69
CA SER A 525 -25.79 -23.64 -8.67
C SER A 525 -24.92 -22.45 -9.07
N MET A 526 -23.61 -22.50 -8.79
CA MET A 526 -22.65 -21.49 -9.26
C MET A 526 -22.54 -21.53 -10.79
N VAL A 527 -22.31 -22.72 -11.36
CA VAL A 527 -22.19 -22.90 -12.82
C VAL A 527 -23.51 -22.60 -13.53
N GLY A 528 -24.62 -23.16 -13.04
CA GLY A 528 -25.94 -22.96 -13.64
C GLY A 528 -26.37 -21.49 -13.66
N ARG A 529 -26.14 -20.76 -12.56
CA ARG A 529 -26.43 -19.31 -12.49
C ARG A 529 -25.55 -18.51 -13.43
N GLU A 530 -24.26 -18.80 -13.49
CA GLU A 530 -23.34 -18.04 -14.35
C GLU A 530 -23.64 -18.27 -15.83
N ILE A 531 -24.00 -19.51 -16.22
CA ILE A 531 -24.49 -19.83 -17.56
C ILE A 531 -25.77 -19.05 -17.87
N ALA A 532 -26.77 -19.08 -16.98
CA ALA A 532 -28.02 -18.37 -17.18
C ALA A 532 -27.79 -16.85 -17.33
N ARG A 533 -27.05 -16.26 -16.39
CA ARG A 533 -26.75 -14.82 -16.37
C ARG A 533 -25.95 -14.40 -17.60
N THR A 534 -24.90 -15.13 -17.94
CA THR A 534 -24.04 -14.79 -19.08
C THR A 534 -24.73 -15.07 -20.41
N GLY A 535 -25.52 -16.13 -20.53
CA GLY A 535 -26.33 -16.41 -21.73
C GLY A 535 -27.29 -15.26 -22.05
N PHE A 536 -28.06 -14.78 -21.07
CA PHE A 536 -28.93 -13.63 -21.29
C PHE A 536 -28.17 -12.32 -21.51
N THR A 537 -27.06 -12.07 -20.80
CA THR A 537 -26.26 -10.87 -21.09
C THR A 537 -25.71 -10.90 -22.51
N VAL A 538 -25.22 -12.05 -22.98
CA VAL A 538 -24.71 -12.24 -24.34
C VAL A 538 -25.80 -11.97 -25.36
N LEU A 539 -26.98 -12.56 -25.16
CA LEU A 539 -28.14 -12.37 -26.04
C LEU A 539 -28.52 -10.90 -26.13
N LEU A 540 -28.62 -10.21 -24.99
CA LEU A 540 -28.95 -8.79 -24.94
C LEU A 540 -27.83 -7.91 -25.53
N ALA A 541 -26.56 -8.21 -25.27
CA ALA A 541 -25.43 -7.49 -25.84
C ALA A 541 -25.40 -7.58 -27.38
N ARG A 542 -25.79 -8.72 -27.94
CA ARG A 542 -25.94 -8.91 -29.38
C ARG A 542 -27.10 -8.10 -29.96
N LEU A 543 -28.26 -8.11 -29.29
CA LEU A 543 -29.48 -7.46 -29.79
C LEU A 543 -29.44 -5.92 -29.65
N ILE A 544 -28.75 -5.40 -28.62
CA ILE A 544 -28.74 -3.96 -28.28
C ILE A 544 -27.52 -3.24 -28.89
N GLY A 545 -26.40 -3.94 -29.06
CA GLY A 545 -25.14 -3.34 -29.51
C GLY A 545 -24.31 -2.67 -28.40
N PRO A 546 -23.08 -2.25 -28.71
CA PRO A 546 -22.09 -1.80 -27.72
C PRO A 546 -22.41 -0.43 -27.10
N ASP A 547 -23.09 0.48 -27.79
CA ASP A 547 -23.35 1.83 -27.28
C ASP A 547 -24.29 1.81 -26.06
N ALA A 548 -25.47 1.21 -26.23
CA ALA A 548 -26.45 1.09 -25.16
C ALA A 548 -25.99 0.12 -24.05
N PHE A 549 -25.21 -0.91 -24.39
CA PHE A 549 -24.54 -1.74 -23.38
C PHE A 549 -23.55 -0.93 -22.54
N GLY A 550 -22.81 -0.01 -23.16
CA GLY A 550 -21.83 0.86 -22.53
C GLY A 550 -22.41 1.79 -21.48
N ILE A 551 -23.59 2.36 -21.73
CA ILE A 551 -24.30 3.23 -20.77
C ILE A 551 -24.60 2.44 -19.49
N VAL A 552 -25.12 1.22 -19.63
CA VAL A 552 -25.40 0.35 -18.48
C VAL A 552 -24.11 -0.13 -17.83
N ALA A 553 -23.05 -0.38 -18.60
CA ALA A 553 -21.73 -0.70 -18.04
C ALA A 553 -21.23 0.43 -17.12
N GLN A 554 -21.31 1.70 -17.54
CA GLN A 554 -20.97 2.85 -16.69
C GLN A 554 -21.83 2.90 -15.41
N ALA A 555 -23.13 2.62 -15.51
CA ALA A 555 -24.01 2.54 -14.35
C ALA A 555 -23.60 1.40 -13.41
N THR A 556 -23.22 0.23 -13.94
CA THR A 556 -22.77 -0.90 -13.11
C THR A 556 -21.43 -0.64 -12.41
N VAL A 557 -20.55 0.18 -12.99
CA VAL A 557 -19.32 0.64 -12.30
C VAL A 557 -19.69 1.45 -11.07
N TYR A 558 -20.62 2.40 -11.21
CA TYR A 558 -21.13 3.19 -10.10
C TYR A 558 -21.78 2.30 -9.02
N LEU A 559 -22.68 1.40 -9.42
CA LEU A 559 -23.31 0.44 -8.50
C LEU A 559 -22.29 -0.50 -7.85
N GLY A 560 -21.22 -0.86 -8.55
CA GLY A 560 -20.13 -1.67 -8.02
C GLY A 560 -19.43 -0.99 -6.85
N ILE A 561 -19.18 0.32 -6.95
CA ILE A 561 -18.62 1.14 -5.86
C ILE A 561 -19.60 1.18 -4.68
N LEU A 562 -20.89 1.42 -4.93
CA LEU A 562 -21.90 1.46 -3.87
C LEU A 562 -22.14 0.10 -3.20
N SER A 563 -21.98 -0.99 -3.95
CA SER A 563 -22.11 -2.35 -3.40
C SER A 563 -21.08 -2.62 -2.31
N LEU A 564 -19.92 -1.95 -2.35
CA LEU A 564 -18.92 -2.00 -1.28
C LEU A 564 -19.45 -1.39 0.01
N LEU A 565 -20.20 -0.29 -0.09
CA LEU A 565 -20.79 0.42 1.04
C LEU A 565 -22.04 -0.30 1.59
N LEU A 566 -22.72 -1.06 0.74
CA LEU A 566 -23.84 -1.92 1.12
C LEU A 566 -23.39 -3.13 1.95
N ASP A 567 -22.25 -3.74 1.63
CA ASP A 567 -21.74 -4.90 2.36
C ASP A 567 -20.92 -4.49 3.61
N GLN A 568 -21.62 -4.01 4.64
CA GLN A 568 -21.05 -3.47 5.88
C GLN A 568 -20.51 -4.53 6.85
N GLY A 569 -20.32 -5.78 6.40
CA GLY A 569 -19.81 -6.87 7.24
C GLY A 569 -20.81 -7.45 8.24
N PHE A 570 -22.06 -6.96 8.27
CA PHE A 570 -23.12 -7.51 9.12
C PHE A 570 -23.48 -8.96 8.74
N ALA A 571 -23.46 -9.30 7.45
CA ALA A 571 -23.67 -10.67 6.99
C ALA A 571 -22.64 -11.64 7.59
N SER A 572 -21.36 -11.26 7.54
CA SER A 572 -20.26 -12.04 8.14
C SER A 572 -20.41 -12.17 9.66
N ALA A 573 -20.89 -11.13 10.33
CA ALA A 573 -21.11 -11.14 11.78
C ALA A 573 -22.22 -12.13 12.19
N LEU A 574 -23.30 -12.15 11.41
CA LEU A 574 -24.42 -13.07 11.58
C LEU A 574 -24.01 -14.54 11.32
N ILE A 575 -23.13 -14.79 10.35
CA ILE A 575 -22.66 -16.15 10.04
C ILE A 575 -21.70 -16.66 11.13
N GLN A 576 -20.76 -15.82 11.60
CA GLN A 576 -19.70 -16.25 12.52
C GLN A 576 -20.21 -16.54 13.94
N ARG A 577 -21.26 -15.86 14.42
CA ARG A 577 -21.70 -15.99 15.81
C ARG A 577 -22.26 -17.39 16.12
N PRO A 578 -21.86 -18.08 17.19
CA PRO A 578 -22.43 -19.39 17.51
C PRO A 578 -23.94 -19.34 17.82
N THR A 579 -24.38 -18.30 18.53
CA THR A 579 -25.78 -18.11 18.95
C THR A 579 -26.29 -16.73 18.54
N LEU A 580 -27.52 -16.68 18.01
CA LEU A 580 -28.17 -15.44 17.59
C LEU A 580 -29.42 -15.18 18.43
N ASP A 581 -29.61 -13.91 18.82
CA ASP A 581 -30.90 -13.44 19.34
C ASP A 581 -31.95 -13.48 18.22
N ARG A 582 -33.18 -13.92 18.54
CA ARG A 582 -34.27 -14.11 17.57
C ARG A 582 -34.58 -12.85 16.75
N TYR A 583 -34.34 -11.66 17.29
CA TYR A 583 -34.64 -10.39 16.63
C TYR A 583 -33.46 -9.82 15.85
N MET A 584 -32.25 -10.35 16.06
CA MET A 584 -31.01 -9.82 15.46
C MET A 584 -30.99 -9.88 13.92
N PRO A 585 -31.46 -10.95 13.23
CA PRO A 585 -31.52 -10.96 11.77
C PRO A 585 -32.43 -9.86 11.23
N GLY A 586 -33.66 -9.74 11.77
CA GLY A 586 -34.60 -8.72 11.32
C GLY A 586 -34.15 -7.29 11.63
N ALA A 587 -33.48 -7.05 12.76
CA ALA A 587 -32.88 -5.76 13.05
C ALA A 587 -31.76 -5.42 12.05
N THR A 588 -30.94 -6.42 11.69
CA THR A 588 -29.89 -6.27 10.66
C THR A 588 -30.48 -5.92 9.30
N MET A 589 -31.58 -6.58 8.93
CA MET A 589 -32.29 -6.29 7.68
C MET A 589 -32.81 -4.85 7.64
N THR A 590 -33.39 -4.35 8.74
CA THR A 590 -33.83 -2.94 8.85
C THR A 590 -32.68 -1.95 8.62
N VAL A 591 -31.50 -2.21 9.21
CA VAL A 591 -30.31 -1.35 8.99
C VAL A 591 -29.86 -1.41 7.55
N ASN A 592 -29.77 -2.61 6.95
CA ASN A 592 -29.37 -2.74 5.55
C ASN A 592 -30.35 -1.99 4.62
N ILE A 593 -31.66 -2.12 4.82
CA ILE A 593 -32.68 -1.38 4.07
C ILE A 593 -32.49 0.13 4.24
N GLY A 594 -32.25 0.61 5.48
CA GLY A 594 -32.00 2.03 5.75
C GLY A 594 -30.76 2.55 5.01
N VAL A 595 -29.67 1.79 5.02
CA VAL A 595 -28.45 2.11 4.26
C VAL A 595 -28.75 2.12 2.76
N GLY A 596 -29.46 1.11 2.24
CA GLY A 596 -29.86 1.05 0.85
C GLY A 596 -30.72 2.24 0.43
N ALA A 597 -31.63 2.70 1.29
CA ALA A 597 -32.46 3.88 1.05
C ALA A 597 -31.64 5.17 1.02
N VAL A 598 -30.69 5.33 1.94
CA VAL A 598 -29.74 6.46 1.93
C VAL A 598 -28.90 6.46 0.65
N LEU A 599 -28.35 5.30 0.26
CA LEU A 599 -27.56 5.19 -0.96
C LEU A 599 -28.41 5.43 -2.21
N ALA A 600 -29.68 5.00 -2.24
CA ALA A 600 -30.61 5.30 -3.31
C ALA A 600 -30.90 6.80 -3.43
N ALA A 601 -31.17 7.48 -2.31
CA ALA A 601 -31.39 8.93 -2.29
C ALA A 601 -30.14 9.70 -2.76
N VAL A 602 -28.95 9.30 -2.29
CA VAL A 602 -27.67 9.85 -2.74
C VAL A 602 -27.46 9.60 -4.23
N THR A 603 -27.81 8.42 -4.74
CA THR A 603 -27.72 8.08 -6.16
C THR A 603 -28.58 9.01 -7.00
N ILE A 604 -29.84 9.23 -6.60
CA ILE A 604 -30.76 10.14 -7.30
C ILE A 604 -30.20 11.57 -7.31
N GLY A 605 -29.68 12.05 -6.19
CA GLY A 605 -29.09 13.39 -6.09
C GLY A 605 -27.80 13.57 -6.90
N ILE A 606 -26.94 12.55 -6.94
CA ILE A 606 -25.64 12.59 -7.66
C ILE A 606 -25.78 12.23 -9.15
N ALA A 607 -26.86 11.56 -9.57
CA ALA A 607 -27.02 11.06 -10.93
C ALA A 607 -26.73 12.10 -12.04
N PRO A 608 -27.19 13.37 -11.94
CA PRO A 608 -26.85 14.39 -12.94
C PRO A 608 -25.34 14.71 -12.98
N ALA A 609 -24.72 14.87 -11.81
CA ALA A 609 -23.29 15.16 -11.68
C ALA A 609 -22.44 13.98 -12.19
N TRP A 610 -22.86 12.74 -11.91
CA TRP A 610 -22.17 11.54 -12.39
C TRP A 610 -22.33 11.34 -13.90
N ALA A 611 -23.51 11.61 -14.47
CA ALA A 611 -23.74 11.58 -15.90
C ALA A 611 -22.90 12.63 -16.65
N ALA A 612 -22.81 13.84 -16.09
CA ALA A 612 -21.92 14.90 -16.58
C ALA A 612 -20.45 14.51 -16.46
N PHE A 613 -20.05 13.91 -15.32
CA PHE A 613 -18.70 13.38 -15.16
C PHE A 613 -18.38 12.35 -16.25
N MET A 614 -19.27 11.41 -16.53
CA MET A 614 -19.08 10.34 -17.54
C MET A 614 -19.31 10.78 -18.99
N HIS A 615 -19.61 12.06 -19.25
CA HIS A 615 -19.96 12.58 -20.59
C HIS A 615 -21.08 11.79 -21.29
N THR A 616 -22.04 11.28 -20.52
CA THR A 616 -23.11 10.40 -21.04
C THR A 616 -24.45 10.85 -20.45
N PRO A 617 -25.23 11.69 -21.15
CA PRO A 617 -26.47 12.28 -20.62
C PRO A 617 -27.52 11.24 -20.18
N ASP A 618 -27.69 10.18 -20.97
CA ASP A 618 -28.66 9.10 -20.71
C ASP A 618 -28.36 8.33 -19.42
N LEU A 619 -27.11 8.35 -18.95
CA LEU A 619 -26.70 7.68 -17.71
C LEU A 619 -27.49 8.19 -16.50
N LYS A 620 -27.92 9.46 -16.51
CA LYS A 620 -28.72 10.04 -15.44
C LYS A 620 -29.99 9.21 -15.19
N TRP A 621 -30.74 8.91 -16.24
CA TRP A 621 -32.01 8.19 -16.14
C TRP A 621 -31.81 6.74 -15.77
N VAL A 622 -30.74 6.12 -16.29
CA VAL A 622 -30.35 4.76 -15.91
C VAL A 622 -30.01 4.68 -14.42
N LEU A 623 -29.26 5.62 -13.87
CA LEU A 623 -28.93 5.65 -12.44
C LEU A 623 -30.17 5.87 -11.55
N ILE A 624 -31.06 6.79 -11.94
CA ILE A 624 -32.32 7.03 -11.21
C ILE A 624 -33.18 5.76 -11.20
N ALA A 625 -33.30 5.08 -12.34
CA ALA A 625 -34.07 3.83 -12.45
C ALA A 625 -33.45 2.67 -11.65
N LEU A 626 -32.12 2.63 -11.53
CA LEU A 626 -31.40 1.63 -10.75
C LEU A 626 -31.34 1.97 -9.26
N ALA A 627 -31.57 3.21 -8.82
CA ALA A 627 -31.47 3.59 -7.40
C ALA A 627 -32.36 2.73 -6.46
N PRO A 628 -33.64 2.41 -6.78
CA PRO A 628 -34.46 1.54 -5.96
C PRO A 628 -33.90 0.12 -5.79
N SER A 629 -33.14 -0.38 -6.78
CA SER A 629 -32.49 -1.71 -6.69
C SER A 629 -31.51 -1.80 -5.53
N LEU A 630 -30.92 -0.68 -5.07
CA LEU A 630 -30.02 -0.66 -3.91
C LEU A 630 -30.75 -1.04 -2.62
N ILE A 631 -32.00 -0.60 -2.47
CA ILE A 631 -32.86 -0.94 -1.32
C ILE A 631 -33.17 -2.44 -1.34
N VAL A 632 -33.59 -2.93 -2.51
CA VAL A 632 -33.94 -4.32 -2.76
C VAL A 632 -32.73 -5.23 -2.49
N ARG A 633 -31.56 -4.91 -3.07
CA ARG A 633 -30.30 -5.62 -2.81
C ARG A 633 -29.94 -5.66 -1.33
N ALA A 634 -30.10 -4.55 -0.61
CA ALA A 634 -29.78 -4.49 0.80
C ALA A 634 -30.68 -5.40 1.64
N ALA A 635 -31.97 -5.50 1.29
CA ALA A 635 -32.93 -6.40 1.94
C ALA A 635 -32.55 -7.87 1.77
N ALA A 636 -31.94 -8.26 0.64
CA ALA A 636 -31.51 -9.65 0.38
C ALA A 636 -30.28 -10.10 1.18
N ILE A 637 -29.47 -9.17 1.73
CA ILE A 637 -28.21 -9.48 2.42
C ILE A 637 -28.44 -10.39 3.64
N THR A 638 -29.41 -10.05 4.50
CA THR A 638 -29.68 -10.79 5.74
C THR A 638 -30.26 -12.19 5.46
N PRO A 639 -31.35 -12.35 4.68
CA PRO A 639 -31.87 -13.68 4.33
C PRO A 639 -30.81 -14.61 3.74
N ARG A 640 -29.96 -14.08 2.83
CA ARG A 640 -28.85 -14.83 2.26
C ARG A 640 -27.88 -15.30 3.33
N ALA A 641 -27.48 -14.42 4.25
CA ALA A 641 -26.57 -14.75 5.34
C ALA A 641 -27.14 -15.85 6.27
N MET A 642 -28.46 -15.85 6.52
CA MET A 642 -29.12 -16.88 7.32
C MET A 642 -29.11 -18.25 6.63
N LEU A 643 -29.42 -18.31 5.33
CA LEU A 643 -29.33 -19.56 4.58
C LEU A 643 -27.88 -20.08 4.48
N TRP A 644 -26.90 -19.18 4.36
CA TRP A 644 -25.47 -19.56 4.40
C TRP A 644 -25.06 -20.12 5.76
N ARG A 645 -25.56 -19.53 6.85
CA ARG A 645 -25.34 -20.02 8.22
C ARG A 645 -25.95 -21.40 8.45
N GLU A 646 -27.16 -21.62 7.93
CA GLU A 646 -27.89 -22.89 8.04
C GLU A 646 -27.36 -23.97 7.07
N MET A 647 -26.32 -23.66 6.28
CA MET A 647 -25.78 -24.54 5.23
C MET A 647 -26.82 -24.94 4.16
N GLU A 648 -27.84 -24.10 3.99
CA GLU A 648 -28.94 -24.26 3.05
C GLU A 648 -28.57 -23.73 1.65
N PHE A 649 -27.43 -24.18 1.13
CA PHE A 649 -26.90 -23.80 -0.18
C PHE A 649 -27.90 -24.12 -1.30
N ARG A 650 -28.76 -25.15 -1.09
CA ARG A 650 -29.82 -25.53 -2.02
C ARG A 650 -30.74 -24.37 -2.36
N LYS A 651 -31.32 -23.80 -1.32
CA LYS A 651 -32.30 -22.71 -1.39
C LYS A 651 -31.68 -21.45 -2.02
N ASN A 652 -30.47 -21.08 -1.62
CA ASN A 652 -29.72 -19.99 -2.25
C ASN A 652 -29.50 -20.22 -3.76
N GLY A 653 -29.05 -21.42 -4.12
CA GLY A 653 -28.77 -21.76 -5.52
C GLY A 653 -30.00 -21.68 -6.43
N ILE A 654 -31.15 -22.20 -5.96
CA ILE A 654 -32.42 -22.13 -6.70
C ILE A 654 -32.88 -20.68 -6.86
N ALA A 655 -32.79 -19.89 -5.79
CA ALA A 655 -33.20 -18.49 -5.81
C ALA A 655 -32.42 -17.70 -6.88
N ASP A 656 -31.10 -17.90 -6.94
CA ASP A 656 -30.25 -17.21 -7.90
C ASP A 656 -30.40 -17.67 -9.36
N ILE A 657 -30.65 -18.96 -9.60
CA ILE A 657 -30.97 -19.44 -10.96
C ILE A 657 -32.31 -18.86 -11.40
N THR A 658 -33.33 -18.92 -10.54
CA THR A 658 -34.68 -18.43 -10.83
C THR A 658 -34.68 -16.93 -11.12
N SER A 659 -33.97 -16.14 -10.31
CA SER A 659 -33.85 -14.70 -10.53
C SER A 659 -33.09 -14.36 -11.81
N ALA A 660 -32.03 -15.11 -12.16
CA ALA A 660 -31.29 -14.90 -13.40
C ALA A 660 -32.14 -15.22 -14.64
N LEU A 661 -32.93 -16.32 -14.60
CA LEU A 661 -33.82 -16.71 -15.69
C LEU A 661 -34.97 -15.70 -15.87
N LEU A 662 -35.67 -15.34 -14.80
CA LEU A 662 -36.79 -14.39 -14.86
C LEU A 662 -36.32 -12.99 -15.23
N GLY A 663 -35.22 -12.51 -14.65
CA GLY A 663 -34.64 -11.22 -15.03
C GLY A 663 -34.19 -11.21 -16.49
N GLY A 664 -33.54 -12.28 -16.95
CA GLY A 664 -33.16 -12.45 -18.34
C GLY A 664 -34.35 -12.47 -19.31
N ALA A 665 -35.42 -13.18 -18.96
CA ALA A 665 -36.65 -13.24 -19.74
C ALA A 665 -37.33 -11.87 -19.85
N VAL A 666 -37.40 -11.11 -18.75
CA VAL A 666 -37.94 -9.74 -18.76
C VAL A 666 -37.06 -8.81 -19.61
N GLY A 667 -35.73 -8.89 -19.48
CA GLY A 667 -34.82 -8.13 -20.33
C GLY A 667 -35.02 -8.45 -21.81
N LEU A 668 -35.16 -9.72 -22.17
CA LEU A 668 -35.44 -10.15 -23.53
C LEU A 668 -36.79 -9.63 -24.02
N ALA A 669 -37.85 -9.72 -23.21
CA ALA A 669 -39.16 -9.18 -23.57
C ALA A 669 -39.12 -7.66 -23.86
N VAL A 670 -38.39 -6.90 -23.03
CA VAL A 670 -38.22 -5.45 -23.22
C VAL A 670 -37.43 -5.14 -24.49
N VAL A 671 -36.39 -5.91 -24.81
CA VAL A 671 -35.62 -5.70 -26.04
C VAL A 671 -36.44 -6.00 -27.29
N LEU A 672 -37.27 -7.05 -27.25
CA LEU A 672 -38.17 -7.43 -28.34
C LEU A 672 -39.30 -6.41 -28.52
N ALA A 673 -39.67 -5.68 -27.46
CA ALA A 673 -40.59 -4.55 -27.51
C ALA A 673 -39.93 -3.24 -28.01
N GLY A 674 -38.65 -3.28 -28.43
CA GLY A 674 -37.90 -2.13 -28.95
C GLY A 674 -37.11 -1.35 -27.89
N GLY A 675 -37.07 -1.81 -26.64
CA GLY A 675 -36.28 -1.18 -25.58
C GLY A 675 -34.78 -1.43 -25.77
N THR A 676 -33.97 -0.37 -25.83
CA THR A 676 -32.50 -0.45 -25.99
C THR A 676 -31.80 -0.77 -24.67
N TYR A 677 -31.13 0.20 -24.03
CA TYR A 677 -30.48 0.01 -22.73
C TYR A 677 -31.48 -0.31 -21.61
N TRP A 678 -32.75 0.05 -21.76
CA TRP A 678 -33.83 -0.29 -20.83
C TRP A 678 -34.03 -1.79 -20.64
N ALA A 679 -33.69 -2.62 -21.62
CA ALA A 679 -33.74 -4.07 -21.49
C ALA A 679 -32.77 -4.59 -20.42
N LEU A 680 -31.54 -4.06 -20.39
CA LEU A 680 -30.55 -4.41 -19.37
C LEU A 680 -30.91 -3.84 -17.99
N VAL A 681 -31.50 -2.64 -17.94
CA VAL A 681 -32.01 -2.06 -16.69
C VAL A 681 -33.13 -2.92 -16.11
N ALA A 682 -34.12 -3.29 -16.92
CA ALA A 682 -35.23 -4.15 -16.53
C ALA A 682 -34.73 -5.54 -16.09
N GLN A 683 -33.74 -6.10 -16.79
CA GLN A 683 -33.09 -7.34 -16.37
C GLN A 683 -32.48 -7.23 -14.98
N LEU A 684 -31.69 -6.19 -14.70
CA LEU A 684 -31.02 -5.99 -13.41
C LEU A 684 -32.02 -5.80 -12.27
N VAL A 685 -32.98 -4.88 -12.44
CA VAL A 685 -34.00 -4.58 -11.43
C VAL A 685 -34.86 -5.82 -11.12
N THR A 686 -35.30 -6.54 -12.15
CA THR A 686 -36.11 -7.75 -11.97
C THR A 686 -35.30 -8.84 -11.30
N THR A 687 -34.03 -9.03 -11.68
CA THR A 687 -33.15 -10.02 -11.04
C THR A 687 -33.03 -9.73 -9.55
N ASP A 688 -32.74 -8.47 -9.18
CA ASP A 688 -32.58 -8.06 -7.79
C ASP A 688 -33.91 -8.16 -7.00
N LEU A 689 -35.05 -7.87 -7.62
CA LEU A 689 -36.37 -8.00 -6.99
C LEU A 689 -36.71 -9.47 -6.73
N VAL A 690 -36.61 -10.33 -7.76
CA VAL A 690 -36.94 -11.75 -7.65
C VAL A 690 -36.04 -12.43 -6.63
N ILE A 691 -34.71 -12.18 -6.65
CA ILE A 691 -33.80 -12.80 -5.69
C ILE A 691 -34.17 -12.40 -4.26
N THR A 692 -34.53 -11.13 -4.04
CA THR A 692 -34.90 -10.62 -2.72
C THR A 692 -36.18 -11.25 -2.21
N VAL A 693 -37.23 -11.30 -3.04
CA VAL A 693 -38.52 -11.89 -2.67
C VAL A 693 -38.37 -13.38 -2.35
N VAL A 694 -37.67 -14.14 -3.19
CA VAL A 694 -37.46 -15.58 -2.98
C VAL A 694 -36.65 -15.82 -1.70
N LEU A 695 -35.57 -15.07 -1.47
CA LEU A 695 -34.74 -15.25 -0.27
C LEU A 695 -35.49 -14.90 1.02
N ILE A 696 -36.29 -13.83 1.04
CA ILE A 696 -37.11 -13.47 2.21
C ILE A 696 -38.14 -14.57 2.49
N ALA A 697 -38.84 -15.04 1.45
CA ALA A 697 -39.85 -16.09 1.59
C ALA A 697 -39.26 -17.40 2.15
N VAL A 698 -38.03 -17.74 1.76
CA VAL A 698 -37.40 -19.02 2.12
C VAL A 698 -36.60 -18.96 3.43
N ALA A 699 -36.01 -17.81 3.78
CA ALA A 699 -35.23 -17.65 5.02
C ALA A 699 -36.08 -17.21 6.23
N GLY A 700 -37.30 -16.73 6.02
CA GLY A 700 -38.24 -16.33 7.08
C GLY A 700 -37.81 -15.11 7.93
N SER A 701 -36.76 -14.41 7.54
CA SER A 701 -36.25 -13.22 8.23
C SER A 701 -37.02 -11.97 7.78
N TRP A 702 -37.72 -11.31 8.72
CA TRP A 702 -38.48 -10.09 8.46
C TRP A 702 -37.89 -8.88 9.21
N PRO A 703 -37.93 -7.67 8.62
CA PRO A 703 -37.37 -6.48 9.25
C PRO A 703 -38.09 -6.18 10.58
N ASN A 704 -37.33 -5.74 11.58
CA ASN A 704 -37.86 -5.27 12.85
C ASN A 704 -37.05 -4.10 13.43
N LEU A 705 -37.65 -3.32 14.33
CA LEU A 705 -37.07 -2.07 14.85
C LEU A 705 -36.19 -2.25 16.10
N ARG A 706 -35.80 -3.48 16.48
CA ARG A 706 -34.98 -3.74 17.70
C ARG A 706 -33.48 -3.52 17.44
N LEU A 707 -33.12 -2.29 17.05
CA LEU A 707 -31.76 -1.91 16.62
C LEU A 707 -30.72 -1.98 17.74
N ASN A 708 -31.15 -1.89 19.00
CA ASN A 708 -30.28 -2.00 20.17
C ASN A 708 -29.48 -3.32 20.22
N ARG A 709 -30.02 -4.41 19.64
CA ARG A 709 -29.33 -5.72 19.55
C ARG A 709 -28.10 -5.70 18.66
N LEU A 710 -28.01 -4.75 17.73
CA LEU A 710 -26.89 -4.67 16.79
C LEU A 710 -25.61 -4.10 17.40
N ARG A 711 -25.71 -3.41 18.54
CA ARG A 711 -24.54 -2.84 19.25
C ARG A 711 -23.48 -3.91 19.54
N GLU A 712 -23.91 -5.15 19.78
CA GLU A 712 -23.02 -6.26 20.10
C GLU A 712 -22.23 -6.80 18.90
N ILE A 713 -22.69 -6.57 17.66
CA ILE A 713 -22.04 -7.03 16.43
C ILE A 713 -21.47 -5.89 15.58
N ALA A 714 -21.85 -4.64 15.86
CA ALA A 714 -21.40 -3.46 15.14
C ALA A 714 -19.87 -3.34 15.11
N GLY A 715 -19.19 -3.59 16.23
CA GLY A 715 -17.74 -3.50 16.32
C GLY A 715 -16.99 -4.53 15.46
N PHE A 716 -17.53 -5.73 15.29
CA PHE A 716 -16.97 -6.71 14.33
C PHE A 716 -17.28 -6.31 12.89
N SER A 717 -18.53 -5.95 12.61
CA SER A 717 -19.01 -5.58 11.28
C SER A 717 -18.21 -4.41 10.69
N TRP A 718 -17.98 -3.36 11.49
CA TRP A 718 -17.15 -2.22 11.09
C TRP A 718 -15.70 -2.62 10.74
N ARG A 719 -15.08 -3.51 11.54
CA ARG A 719 -13.72 -3.99 11.27
C ARG A 719 -13.67 -4.87 10.02
N ALA A 720 -14.68 -5.71 9.81
CA ALA A 720 -14.82 -6.54 8.62
C ALA A 720 -15.01 -5.69 7.37
N PHE A 721 -15.88 -4.67 7.44
CA PHE A 721 -16.11 -3.69 6.39
C PHE A 721 -14.83 -2.95 5.99
N VAL A 722 -14.14 -2.33 6.95
CA VAL A 722 -12.87 -1.62 6.70
C VAL A 722 -11.82 -2.56 6.13
N GLY A 723 -11.74 -3.80 6.62
CA GLY A 723 -10.84 -4.82 6.09
C GLY A 723 -11.15 -5.22 4.65
N ALA A 724 -12.43 -5.39 4.30
CA ALA A 724 -12.88 -5.76 2.96
C ALA A 724 -12.64 -4.64 1.95
N VAL A 725 -13.01 -3.40 2.30
CA VAL A 725 -12.85 -2.21 1.45
C VAL A 725 -11.38 -1.90 1.17
N LEU A 726 -10.52 -1.96 2.20
CA LEU A 726 -9.08 -1.65 2.05
C LEU A 726 -8.31 -2.69 1.24
N VAL A 727 -8.77 -3.95 1.20
CA VAL A 727 -8.00 -5.05 0.60
C VAL A 727 -8.33 -5.29 -0.87
N ASN A 728 -9.58 -5.04 -1.32
CA ASN A 728 -10.03 -5.60 -2.60
C ASN A 728 -10.73 -4.67 -3.58
N SER A 729 -11.07 -3.43 -3.21
CA SER A 729 -12.24 -2.81 -3.84
C SER A 729 -11.98 -1.60 -4.73
N LEU A 730 -10.94 -0.81 -4.44
CA LEU A 730 -10.62 0.37 -5.26
C LEU A 730 -9.85 0.02 -6.54
N ALA A 731 -9.02 -1.03 -6.48
CA ALA A 731 -8.17 -1.46 -7.59
C ALA A 731 -8.95 -2.07 -8.76
N ARG A 732 -9.98 -2.87 -8.45
CA ARG A 732 -10.66 -3.74 -9.42
C ARG A 732 -11.68 -3.03 -10.33
N ASN A 733 -12.04 -1.80 -10.00
CA ASN A 733 -12.99 -1.01 -10.77
C ASN A 733 -12.35 0.24 -11.39
N ALA A 734 -11.06 0.47 -11.14
CA ALA A 734 -10.35 1.64 -11.64
C ALA A 734 -10.25 1.64 -13.16
N ASP A 735 -10.02 0.47 -13.77
CA ASP A 735 -10.04 0.25 -15.23
C ASP A 735 -11.36 0.70 -15.86
N ASN A 736 -12.48 0.15 -15.39
CA ASN A 736 -13.80 0.43 -15.95
C ASN A 736 -14.22 1.90 -15.71
N LEU A 737 -13.89 2.46 -14.55
CA LEU A 737 -14.14 3.87 -14.25
C LEU A 737 -13.35 4.81 -15.16
N LEU A 738 -12.05 4.55 -15.33
CA LEU A 738 -11.17 5.39 -16.15
C LEU A 738 -11.51 5.27 -17.63
N ILE A 739 -11.75 4.07 -18.16
CA ILE A 739 -12.19 3.89 -19.54
C ILE A 739 -13.53 4.57 -19.77
N GLY A 740 -14.52 4.36 -18.89
CA GLY A 740 -15.84 4.97 -19.03
C GLY A 740 -15.80 6.50 -19.05
N ARG A 741 -14.92 7.10 -18.24
CA ARG A 741 -14.75 8.56 -18.15
C ARG A 741 -13.97 9.17 -19.31
N PHE A 742 -12.89 8.53 -19.75
CA PHE A 742 -11.95 9.13 -20.71
C PHE A 742 -12.14 8.65 -22.15
N GLN A 743 -12.70 7.44 -22.33
CA GLN A 743 -12.89 6.82 -23.65
C GLN A 743 -14.38 6.63 -24.00
N GLY A 744 -15.29 6.98 -23.09
CA GLY A 744 -16.74 6.94 -23.29
C GLY A 744 -17.36 5.56 -23.09
N ALA A 745 -18.69 5.51 -23.24
CA ALA A 745 -19.52 4.33 -22.96
C ALA A 745 -19.21 3.14 -23.89
N GLN A 746 -19.05 3.38 -25.19
CA GLN A 746 -18.80 2.31 -26.17
C GLN A 746 -17.45 1.61 -25.94
N ALA A 747 -16.38 2.38 -25.69
CA ALA A 747 -15.07 1.82 -25.38
C ALA A 747 -15.11 1.00 -24.08
N LEU A 748 -15.86 1.46 -23.07
CA LEU A 748 -16.11 0.70 -21.85
C LEU A 748 -16.86 -0.59 -22.14
N ALA A 749 -17.84 -0.60 -23.06
CA ALA A 749 -18.55 -1.81 -23.43
C ALA A 749 -17.61 -2.89 -23.99
N PHE A 750 -16.74 -2.53 -24.93
CA PHE A 750 -15.74 -3.45 -25.49
C PHE A 750 -14.80 -4.00 -24.42
N TYR A 751 -14.30 -3.12 -23.54
CA TYR A 751 -13.42 -3.54 -22.45
C TYR A 751 -14.14 -4.42 -21.41
N ALA A 752 -15.33 -4.01 -20.96
CA ALA A 752 -16.11 -4.73 -19.96
C ALA A 752 -16.51 -6.12 -20.46
N LEU A 753 -16.85 -6.25 -21.74
CA LEU A 753 -17.08 -7.55 -22.38
C LEU A 753 -15.81 -8.41 -22.34
N ALA A 754 -14.68 -7.85 -22.77
CA ALA A 754 -13.42 -8.58 -22.80
C ALA A 754 -12.98 -9.03 -21.40
N TYR A 755 -13.09 -8.14 -20.42
CA TYR A 755 -12.79 -8.42 -19.02
C TYR A 755 -13.74 -9.48 -18.43
N ARG A 756 -15.02 -9.47 -18.79
CA ARG A 756 -15.99 -10.46 -18.33
C ARG A 756 -15.69 -11.86 -18.90
N LEU A 757 -15.32 -11.96 -20.17
CA LEU A 757 -14.87 -13.22 -20.77
C LEU A 757 -13.61 -13.75 -20.08
N LEU A 758 -12.69 -12.85 -19.70
CA LEU A 758 -11.50 -13.22 -18.92
C LEU A 758 -11.84 -13.73 -17.51
N LEU A 759 -12.80 -13.11 -16.82
CA LEU A 759 -13.09 -13.43 -15.42
C LEU A 759 -13.68 -14.83 -15.24
N LEU A 760 -14.43 -15.37 -16.21
CA LEU A 760 -15.12 -16.64 -16.05
C LEU A 760 -14.17 -17.81 -15.69
N PRO A 761 -13.09 -18.09 -16.47
CA PRO A 761 -12.21 -19.20 -16.13
C PRO A 761 -11.35 -18.91 -14.89
N VAL A 762 -11.00 -17.64 -14.64
CA VAL A 762 -10.27 -17.22 -13.44
C VAL A 762 -11.10 -17.53 -12.18
N GLN A 763 -12.37 -17.15 -12.17
CA GLN A 763 -13.26 -17.34 -11.01
C GLN A 763 -13.52 -18.83 -10.72
N LEU A 764 -13.74 -19.64 -11.76
CA LEU A 764 -13.91 -21.08 -11.61
C LEU A 764 -12.68 -21.73 -10.94
N THR A 765 -11.48 -21.28 -11.31
CA THR A 765 -10.22 -21.78 -10.72
C THR A 765 -10.03 -21.27 -9.29
N VAL A 766 -10.22 -19.97 -9.05
CA VAL A 766 -10.02 -19.33 -7.74
C VAL A 766 -10.98 -19.87 -6.68
N GLN A 767 -12.27 -20.00 -6.99
CA GLN A 767 -13.26 -20.42 -5.98
C GLN A 767 -13.21 -21.92 -5.69
N SER A 768 -13.02 -22.75 -6.72
CA SER A 768 -13.00 -24.21 -6.55
C SER A 768 -11.75 -24.69 -5.83
N ILE A 769 -10.59 -24.10 -6.14
CA ILE A 769 -9.30 -24.57 -5.63
C ILE A 769 -8.87 -23.77 -4.39
N GLY A 770 -9.04 -22.44 -4.40
CA GLY A 770 -8.56 -21.56 -3.33
C GLY A 770 -9.24 -21.80 -1.98
N SER A 771 -10.49 -22.25 -1.98
CA SER A 771 -11.26 -22.57 -0.77
C SER A 771 -10.72 -23.80 -0.03
N VAL A 772 -10.09 -24.74 -0.74
CA VAL A 772 -9.48 -25.96 -0.17
C VAL A 772 -8.00 -25.75 0.16
N LEU A 773 -7.29 -24.93 -0.62
CA LEU A 773 -5.87 -24.68 -0.41
C LEU A 773 -5.58 -23.92 0.89
N PHE A 774 -6.46 -23.01 1.32
CA PHE A 774 -6.23 -22.27 2.58
C PHE A 774 -6.22 -23.20 3.81
N PRO A 775 -7.24 -24.04 4.06
CA PRO A 775 -7.20 -25.01 5.16
C PRO A 775 -6.04 -26.01 5.05
N LEU A 776 -5.73 -26.48 3.83
CA LEU A 776 -4.60 -27.38 3.59
C LEU A 776 -3.26 -26.74 3.99
N PHE A 777 -3.00 -25.52 3.54
CA PHE A 777 -1.76 -24.81 3.86
C PHE A 777 -1.66 -24.41 5.33
N ALA A 778 -2.79 -24.11 5.99
CA ALA A 778 -2.81 -23.88 7.43
C ALA A 778 -2.44 -25.14 8.22
N ARG A 779 -2.91 -26.32 7.81
CA ARG A 779 -2.54 -27.61 8.44
C ARG A 779 -1.07 -27.98 8.20
N LEU A 780 -0.53 -27.62 7.05
CA LEU A 780 0.87 -27.89 6.69
C LEU A 780 1.83 -26.76 7.12
N ALA A 781 1.34 -25.73 7.83
CA ALA A 781 2.14 -24.55 8.18
C ALA A 781 3.41 -24.91 8.98
N ASP A 782 3.35 -25.94 9.82
CA ASP A 782 4.47 -26.41 10.64
C ASP A 782 5.43 -27.35 9.88
N ASN A 783 5.02 -27.89 8.72
CA ASN A 783 5.84 -28.77 7.87
C ASN A 783 6.16 -28.09 6.53
N LEU A 784 7.15 -27.20 6.55
CA LEU A 784 7.57 -26.42 5.37
C LEU A 784 7.97 -27.26 4.15
N PRO A 785 8.66 -28.42 4.27
CA PRO A 785 8.91 -29.30 3.12
C PRO A 785 7.64 -29.80 2.45
N ALA A 786 6.66 -30.29 3.23
CA ALA A 786 5.38 -30.75 2.70
C ALA A 786 4.59 -29.58 2.08
N LEU A 787 4.55 -28.43 2.75
CA LEU A 787 3.92 -27.22 2.22
C LEU A 787 4.54 -26.77 0.89
N ARG A 788 5.87 -26.88 0.74
CA ARG A 788 6.58 -26.55 -0.50
C ARG A 788 6.16 -27.48 -1.65
N ALA A 789 6.07 -28.78 -1.38
CA ALA A 789 5.64 -29.77 -2.37
C ALA A 789 4.17 -29.55 -2.78
N GLU A 790 3.29 -29.24 -1.84
CA GLU A 790 1.88 -28.99 -2.13
C GLU A 790 1.64 -27.65 -2.85
N LEU A 791 2.36 -26.58 -2.48
CA LEU A 791 2.31 -25.32 -3.22
C LEU A 791 2.80 -25.50 -4.68
N ALA A 792 3.85 -26.30 -4.86
CA ALA A 792 4.40 -26.66 -6.16
C ALA A 792 3.40 -27.46 -7.02
N ARG A 793 2.78 -28.48 -6.41
CA ARG A 793 1.73 -29.32 -7.01
C ARG A 793 0.52 -28.47 -7.42
N ALA A 794 0.01 -27.64 -6.52
CA ALA A 794 -1.12 -26.75 -6.78
C ALA A 794 -0.85 -25.79 -7.94
N THR A 795 0.35 -25.19 -8.00
CA THR A 795 0.75 -24.28 -9.09
C THR A 795 0.81 -25.00 -10.44
N ARG A 796 1.33 -26.22 -10.46
CA ARG A 796 1.36 -27.07 -11.67
C ARG A 796 -0.04 -27.40 -12.17
N ILE A 797 -0.94 -27.83 -11.29
CA ILE A 797 -2.32 -28.18 -11.66
C ILE A 797 -3.04 -26.95 -12.23
N MET A 798 -2.88 -25.79 -11.58
CA MET A 798 -3.49 -24.55 -12.09
C MET A 798 -2.90 -24.13 -13.43
N ALA A 799 -1.59 -24.29 -13.65
CA ALA A 799 -0.95 -24.03 -14.94
C ALA A 799 -1.49 -24.94 -16.06
N LEU A 800 -1.75 -26.22 -15.77
CA LEU A 800 -2.30 -27.18 -16.73
C LEU A 800 -3.73 -26.83 -17.19
N VAL A 801 -4.50 -26.12 -16.38
CA VAL A 801 -5.89 -25.73 -16.70
C VAL A 801 -5.94 -24.30 -17.27
N ALA A 802 -5.32 -23.35 -16.57
CA ALA A 802 -5.46 -21.94 -16.88
C ALA A 802 -4.71 -21.53 -18.16
N LEU A 803 -3.47 -22.00 -18.37
CA LEU A 803 -2.70 -21.57 -19.55
C LEU A 803 -3.33 -22.05 -20.86
N PRO A 804 -3.70 -23.34 -21.02
CA PRO A 804 -4.32 -23.78 -22.26
C PRO A 804 -5.71 -23.20 -22.48
N GLY A 805 -6.51 -23.07 -21.40
CA GLY A 805 -7.83 -22.45 -21.48
C GLY A 805 -7.77 -20.99 -21.95
N MET A 806 -6.84 -20.19 -21.41
CA MET A 806 -6.66 -18.80 -21.83
C MET A 806 -6.07 -18.67 -23.23
N ALA A 807 -5.15 -19.55 -23.62
CA ALA A 807 -4.63 -19.60 -24.99
C ALA A 807 -5.75 -19.89 -26.00
N LEU A 808 -6.63 -20.84 -25.68
CA LEU A 808 -7.80 -21.17 -26.49
C LEU A 808 -8.75 -19.98 -26.63
N VAL A 809 -9.09 -19.30 -25.54
CA VAL A 809 -9.94 -18.09 -25.58
C VAL A 809 -9.31 -17.00 -26.43
N SER A 810 -7.99 -16.77 -26.30
CA SER A 810 -7.27 -15.78 -27.08
C SER A 810 -7.30 -16.09 -28.58
N ILE A 811 -7.01 -17.34 -28.96
CA ILE A 811 -6.91 -17.70 -30.38
C ILE A 811 -8.29 -17.79 -31.04
N ALA A 812 -9.30 -18.27 -30.30
CA ALA A 812 -10.68 -18.36 -30.75
C ALA A 812 -11.43 -17.02 -30.71
N ALA A 813 -10.84 -15.96 -30.15
CA ALA A 813 -11.49 -14.66 -29.98
C ALA A 813 -12.16 -14.10 -31.25
N PRO A 814 -11.56 -14.16 -32.46
CA PRO A 814 -12.22 -13.63 -33.65
C PRO A 814 -13.54 -14.35 -33.95
N GLN A 815 -13.52 -15.68 -34.01
CA GLN A 815 -14.71 -16.47 -34.31
C GLN A 815 -15.73 -16.40 -33.18
N LEU A 816 -15.25 -16.47 -31.93
CA LEU A 816 -16.10 -16.37 -30.74
C LEU A 816 -16.86 -15.05 -30.72
N ILE A 817 -16.17 -13.92 -30.88
CA ILE A 817 -16.80 -12.60 -30.82
C ILE A 817 -17.77 -12.41 -32.00
N GLN A 818 -17.33 -12.75 -33.21
CA GLN A 818 -18.15 -12.59 -34.42
C GLN A 818 -19.42 -13.44 -34.40
N LEU A 819 -19.33 -14.71 -33.98
CA LEU A 819 -20.49 -15.61 -33.93
C LEU A 819 -21.44 -15.31 -32.77
N VAL A 820 -20.90 -14.96 -31.60
CA VAL A 820 -21.69 -14.85 -30.37
C VAL A 820 -22.27 -13.45 -30.23
N PHE A 821 -21.47 -12.41 -30.44
CA PHE A 821 -21.85 -11.01 -30.22
C PHE A 821 -22.12 -10.25 -31.51
N GLY A 822 -21.56 -10.68 -32.65
CA GLY A 822 -21.74 -10.04 -33.95
C GLY A 822 -20.61 -9.07 -34.33
N SER A 823 -20.66 -8.55 -35.56
CA SER A 823 -19.61 -7.69 -36.14
C SER A 823 -19.42 -6.36 -35.41
N ALA A 824 -20.48 -5.82 -34.80
CA ALA A 824 -20.42 -4.59 -34.00
C ALA A 824 -19.43 -4.68 -32.81
N TRP A 825 -19.10 -5.90 -32.38
CA TRP A 825 -18.19 -6.17 -31.26
C TRP A 825 -16.77 -6.50 -31.71
N ALA A 826 -16.47 -6.48 -33.01
CA ALA A 826 -15.14 -6.76 -33.56
C ALA A 826 -13.99 -5.94 -32.89
N PRO A 827 -14.18 -4.65 -32.52
CA PRO A 827 -13.14 -3.90 -31.80
C PRO A 827 -12.73 -4.49 -30.45
N ALA A 828 -13.54 -5.38 -29.85
CA ALA A 828 -13.20 -6.07 -28.61
C ALA A 828 -12.21 -7.24 -28.81
N ILE A 829 -12.05 -7.76 -30.03
CA ILE A 829 -11.17 -8.92 -30.34
C ILE A 829 -9.73 -8.70 -29.86
N PRO A 830 -9.02 -7.60 -30.23
CA PRO A 830 -7.65 -7.39 -29.77
C PRO A 830 -7.54 -7.22 -28.25
N ILE A 831 -8.58 -6.66 -27.61
CA ILE A 831 -8.64 -6.50 -26.14
C ILE A 831 -8.76 -7.87 -25.47
N VAL A 832 -9.65 -8.75 -25.96
CA VAL A 832 -9.82 -10.12 -25.45
C VAL A 832 -8.52 -10.90 -25.55
N ARG A 833 -7.82 -10.85 -26.69
CA ARG A 833 -6.54 -11.54 -26.90
C ARG A 833 -5.49 -11.18 -25.86
N VAL A 834 -5.28 -9.88 -25.67
CA VAL A 834 -4.26 -9.37 -24.74
C VAL A 834 -4.64 -9.65 -23.29
N LEU A 835 -5.90 -9.47 -22.91
CA LEU A 835 -6.37 -9.73 -21.56
C LEU A 835 -6.38 -11.23 -21.22
N ALA A 836 -6.77 -12.11 -22.15
CA ALA A 836 -6.75 -13.55 -21.96
C ALA A 836 -5.33 -14.05 -21.65
N MET A 837 -4.34 -13.63 -22.45
CA MET A 837 -2.94 -13.97 -22.23
C MET A 837 -2.42 -13.51 -20.87
N ALA A 838 -2.71 -12.27 -20.48
CA ALA A 838 -2.25 -11.75 -19.19
C ALA A 838 -2.97 -12.35 -18.00
N GLY A 839 -4.28 -12.57 -18.12
CA GLY A 839 -5.12 -13.15 -17.07
C GLY A 839 -4.82 -14.62 -16.77
N ALA A 840 -4.07 -15.30 -17.63
CA ALA A 840 -3.54 -16.62 -17.35
C ALA A 840 -2.61 -16.63 -16.13
N LEU A 841 -1.78 -15.59 -15.92
CA LEU A 841 -0.88 -15.53 -14.78
C LEU A 841 -1.63 -15.43 -13.44
N PRO A 842 -2.58 -14.49 -13.24
CA PRO A 842 -3.43 -14.46 -12.06
C PRO A 842 -4.19 -15.77 -11.83
N ALA A 843 -4.70 -16.42 -12.88
CA ALA A 843 -5.39 -17.69 -12.77
C ALA A 843 -4.48 -18.81 -12.24
N VAL A 844 -3.19 -18.79 -12.58
CA VAL A 844 -2.20 -19.76 -12.08
C VAL A 844 -1.78 -19.46 -10.65
N TYR A 845 -1.53 -18.19 -10.31
CA TYR A 845 -0.84 -17.86 -9.07
C TYR A 845 -1.77 -17.42 -7.94
N GLN A 846 -2.82 -16.64 -8.21
CA GLN A 846 -3.68 -16.11 -7.14
C GLN A 846 -4.33 -17.19 -6.26
N PRO A 847 -4.85 -18.31 -6.79
CA PRO A 847 -5.54 -19.29 -5.95
C PRO A 847 -4.62 -20.00 -4.96
N SER A 848 -3.29 -19.93 -5.09
CA SER A 848 -2.36 -20.50 -4.09
C SER A 848 -1.48 -19.47 -3.39
N THR A 849 -1.15 -18.32 -4.00
CA THR A 849 -0.31 -17.27 -3.35
C THR A 849 -1.00 -16.64 -2.15
N ILE A 850 -2.28 -16.29 -2.27
CA ILE A 850 -3.02 -15.63 -1.18
C ILE A 850 -3.29 -16.63 -0.03
N PRO A 851 -3.81 -17.84 -0.30
CA PRO A 851 -3.98 -18.86 0.73
C PRO A 851 -2.71 -19.23 1.47
N VAL A 852 -1.55 -19.32 0.81
CA VAL A 852 -0.32 -19.71 1.52
C VAL A 852 0.19 -18.61 2.45
N MET A 853 0.05 -17.33 2.06
CA MET A 853 0.37 -16.22 2.95
C MET A 853 -0.57 -16.19 4.16
N LEU A 854 -1.87 -16.41 3.94
CA LEU A 854 -2.85 -16.43 5.02
C LEU A 854 -2.69 -17.65 5.93
N GLY A 855 -2.45 -18.84 5.37
CA GLY A 855 -2.26 -20.10 6.11
C GLY A 855 -1.03 -20.07 7.02
N LEU A 856 0.03 -19.37 6.61
CA LEU A 856 1.22 -19.10 7.44
C LEU A 856 1.05 -17.91 8.40
N GLY A 857 -0.14 -17.31 8.50
CA GLY A 857 -0.41 -16.16 9.37
C GLY A 857 0.21 -14.83 8.88
N HIS A 858 0.66 -14.75 7.62
CA HIS A 858 1.28 -13.57 7.00
C HIS A 858 0.28 -12.58 6.39
N ALA A 859 -0.86 -12.32 7.04
CA ALA A 859 -1.89 -11.38 6.56
C ALA A 859 -1.36 -9.96 6.26
N LYS A 860 -0.31 -9.52 6.96
CA LYS A 860 0.36 -8.23 6.69
C LYS A 860 1.15 -8.21 5.39
N LEU A 861 1.75 -9.34 5.02
CA LEU A 861 2.46 -9.47 3.76
C LEU A 861 1.47 -9.47 2.61
N GLN A 862 0.36 -10.20 2.77
CA GLN A 862 -0.76 -10.18 1.82
C GLN A 862 -1.27 -8.76 1.59
N LEU A 863 -1.55 -7.98 2.65
CA LEU A 863 -2.02 -6.60 2.49
C LEU A 863 -1.01 -5.73 1.71
N ARG A 864 0.29 -5.84 2.00
CA ARG A 864 1.32 -5.08 1.26
C ARG A 864 1.41 -5.51 -0.19
N TYR A 865 1.34 -6.81 -0.44
CA TYR A 865 1.33 -7.37 -1.78
C TYR A 865 0.08 -6.89 -2.55
N ALA A 866 -1.11 -6.90 -1.94
CA ALA A 866 -2.34 -6.38 -2.53
C ALA A 866 -2.24 -4.88 -2.88
N VAL A 867 -1.69 -4.06 -1.99
CA VAL A 867 -1.46 -2.62 -2.24
C VAL A 867 -0.46 -2.42 -3.38
N LEU A 868 0.63 -3.19 -3.41
CA LEU A 868 1.61 -3.13 -4.50
C LEU A 868 1.00 -3.55 -5.84
N CYS A 869 0.27 -4.67 -5.89
CA CYS A 869 -0.44 -5.11 -7.08
C CYS A 869 -1.41 -4.03 -7.57
N THR A 870 -2.19 -3.45 -6.65
CA THR A 870 -3.11 -2.35 -6.95
C THR A 870 -2.39 -1.16 -7.55
N ALA A 871 -1.32 -0.69 -6.92
CA ALA A 871 -0.58 0.49 -7.38
C ALA A 871 0.05 0.26 -8.77
N VAL A 872 0.64 -0.92 -9.00
CA VAL A 872 1.25 -1.28 -10.28
C VAL A 872 0.20 -1.46 -11.38
N SER A 873 -0.92 -2.12 -11.08
CA SER A 873 -2.04 -2.27 -12.03
C SER A 873 -2.66 -0.93 -12.40
N ILE A 874 -2.94 -0.05 -11.43
CA ILE A 874 -3.45 1.30 -11.70
C ILE A 874 -2.43 2.11 -12.51
N GLY A 875 -1.14 2.03 -12.16
CA GLY A 875 -0.08 2.69 -12.93
C GLY A 875 -0.03 2.23 -14.39
N GLY A 876 -0.15 0.91 -14.63
CA GLY A 876 -0.25 0.35 -15.97
C GLY A 876 -1.50 0.80 -16.73
N ILE A 877 -2.67 0.80 -16.08
CA ILE A 877 -3.92 1.29 -16.65
C ILE A 877 -3.79 2.77 -17.06
N VAL A 878 -3.30 3.62 -16.16
CA VAL A 878 -3.14 5.06 -16.41
C VAL A 878 -2.14 5.32 -17.54
N ALA A 879 -1.03 4.57 -17.60
CA ALA A 879 -0.07 4.66 -18.70
C ALA A 879 -0.67 4.20 -20.06
N GLY A 880 -1.65 3.28 -20.02
CA GLY A 880 -2.35 2.77 -21.21
C GLY A 880 -3.51 3.64 -21.69
N LEU A 881 -4.07 4.51 -20.84
CA LEU A 881 -5.23 5.36 -21.16
C LEU A 881 -5.09 6.18 -22.46
N PRO A 882 -3.94 6.80 -22.78
CA PRO A 882 -3.79 7.58 -24.01
C PRO A 882 -3.97 6.77 -25.30
N PHE A 883 -3.77 5.45 -25.24
CA PHE A 883 -3.86 4.55 -26.40
C PHE A 883 -5.21 3.81 -26.48
N GLY A 884 -6.26 4.35 -25.85
CA GLY A 884 -7.59 3.76 -25.90
C GLY A 884 -7.77 2.52 -25.03
N PRO A 885 -8.91 1.80 -25.18
CA PRO A 885 -9.21 0.60 -24.39
C PRO A 885 -8.22 -0.55 -24.65
N PHE A 886 -7.65 -0.63 -25.86
CA PHE A 886 -6.56 -1.55 -26.16
C PHE A 886 -5.28 -1.21 -25.39
N GLY A 887 -4.92 0.09 -25.34
CA GLY A 887 -3.82 0.59 -24.52
C GLY A 887 -3.95 0.23 -23.04
N VAL A 888 -5.15 0.41 -22.47
CA VAL A 888 -5.43 0.02 -21.09
C VAL A 888 -5.28 -1.48 -20.88
N ALA A 889 -5.74 -2.31 -21.81
CA ALA A 889 -5.53 -3.75 -21.75
C ALA A 889 -4.04 -4.11 -21.77
N VAL A 890 -3.25 -3.52 -22.67
CA VAL A 890 -1.79 -3.73 -22.72
C VAL A 890 -1.12 -3.25 -21.43
N GLY A 891 -1.50 -2.09 -20.91
CA GLY A 891 -0.96 -1.53 -19.67
C GLY A 891 -1.25 -2.41 -18.44
N TYR A 892 -2.48 -2.91 -18.30
CA TYR A 892 -2.85 -3.89 -17.27
C TYR A 892 -2.09 -5.21 -17.43
N SER A 893 -1.94 -5.69 -18.66
CA SER A 893 -1.19 -6.91 -18.98
C SER A 893 0.29 -6.78 -18.63
N ALA A 894 0.92 -5.66 -19.00
CA ALA A 894 2.31 -5.37 -18.67
C ALA A 894 2.51 -5.26 -17.14
N ALA A 895 1.60 -4.59 -16.44
CA ALA A 895 1.61 -4.53 -14.98
C ALA A 895 1.53 -5.92 -14.33
N THR A 896 0.68 -6.81 -14.85
CA THR A 896 0.53 -8.18 -14.36
C THR A 896 1.82 -8.99 -14.56
N VAL A 897 2.46 -8.87 -15.74
CA VAL A 897 3.75 -9.51 -16.01
C VAL A 897 4.86 -8.93 -15.12
N ALA A 898 4.88 -7.62 -14.90
CA ALA A 898 5.86 -6.96 -14.02
C ALA A 898 5.74 -7.37 -12.55
N LEU A 899 4.57 -7.83 -12.11
CA LEU A 899 4.32 -8.35 -10.75
C LEU A 899 4.76 -9.81 -10.56
N LEU A 900 4.96 -10.58 -11.64
CA LEU A 900 5.33 -11.99 -11.56
C LEU A 900 6.63 -12.24 -10.75
N PRO A 901 7.72 -11.48 -10.95
CA PRO A 901 8.93 -11.65 -10.12
C PRO A 901 8.66 -11.38 -8.64
N VAL A 902 7.79 -10.42 -8.32
CA VAL A 902 7.42 -10.10 -6.93
C VAL A 902 6.69 -11.29 -6.30
N GLU A 903 5.73 -11.88 -7.00
CA GLU A 903 5.02 -13.08 -6.55
C GLU A 903 5.98 -14.24 -6.26
N TRP A 904 6.92 -14.48 -7.16
CA TRP A 904 7.89 -15.55 -6.98
C TRP A 904 8.82 -15.32 -5.81
N VAL A 905 9.21 -14.07 -5.56
CA VAL A 905 10.00 -13.67 -4.38
C VAL A 905 9.18 -13.78 -3.09
N VAL A 906 7.87 -13.53 -3.14
CA VAL A 906 6.98 -13.75 -1.98
C VAL A 906 6.91 -15.24 -1.65
N ARG A 907 6.65 -16.11 -2.62
CA ARG A 907 6.59 -17.59 -2.45
C ARG A 907 7.93 -18.17 -2.00
N ARG A 908 8.99 -17.83 -2.75
CA ARG A 908 10.29 -17.38 -2.24
C ARG A 908 10.53 -17.49 -0.75
N ARG A 909 10.09 -16.43 -0.08
CA ARG A 909 10.36 -16.14 1.32
C ARG A 909 9.43 -16.83 2.29
N CYS A 910 8.19 -17.11 1.88
CA CYS A 910 7.21 -17.75 2.74
C CYS A 910 7.48 -19.24 2.89
N VAL A 911 7.81 -19.93 1.79
CA VAL A 911 7.88 -21.40 1.74
C VAL A 911 9.24 -21.92 1.24
N GLY A 912 10.07 -21.05 0.66
CA GLY A 912 11.40 -21.41 0.16
C GLY A 912 11.43 -21.89 -1.29
N VAL A 913 10.30 -21.99 -2.00
CA VAL A 913 10.25 -22.55 -3.37
C VAL A 913 11.28 -21.86 -4.27
N SER A 914 12.16 -22.61 -4.95
CA SER A 914 13.17 -21.99 -5.80
C SER A 914 12.53 -21.31 -7.02
N LEU A 915 13.15 -20.26 -7.56
CA LEU A 915 12.65 -19.60 -8.77
C LEU A 915 12.62 -20.56 -9.97
N ARG A 916 13.63 -21.43 -10.07
CA ARG A 916 13.70 -22.49 -11.07
C ARG A 916 12.48 -23.42 -10.97
N THR A 917 12.15 -23.87 -9.77
CA THR A 917 11.00 -24.75 -9.51
C THR A 917 9.67 -24.09 -9.92
N GLN A 918 9.50 -22.80 -9.63
CA GLN A 918 8.29 -22.05 -10.01
C GLN A 918 8.17 -21.91 -11.53
N PHE A 919 9.26 -21.64 -12.24
CA PHE A 919 9.25 -21.59 -13.70
C PHE A 919 8.98 -22.97 -14.32
N THR A 920 9.62 -24.03 -13.82
CA THR A 920 9.43 -25.39 -14.36
C THR A 920 8.00 -25.92 -14.19
N GLN A 921 7.24 -25.38 -13.23
CA GLN A 921 5.83 -25.74 -13.05
C GLN A 921 4.90 -25.18 -14.13
N LEU A 922 5.32 -24.13 -14.84
CA LEU A 922 4.57 -23.56 -15.95
C LEU A 922 4.76 -24.33 -17.25
N LEU A 923 5.91 -24.99 -17.42
CA LEU A 923 6.28 -25.65 -18.68
C LEU A 923 5.21 -26.64 -19.19
N PRO A 924 4.60 -27.51 -18.35
CA PRO A 924 3.55 -28.41 -18.84
C PRO A 924 2.33 -27.67 -19.39
N GLY A 925 1.88 -26.62 -18.71
CA GLY A 925 0.76 -25.81 -19.17
C GLY A 925 1.09 -25.03 -20.43
N LEU A 926 2.30 -24.47 -20.54
CA LEU A 926 2.76 -23.78 -21.76
C LEU A 926 2.87 -24.74 -22.95
N HIS A 927 3.36 -25.95 -22.73
CA HIS A 927 3.50 -26.96 -23.77
C HIS A 927 2.13 -27.39 -24.33
N ILE A 928 1.16 -27.66 -23.44
CA ILE A 928 -0.22 -27.98 -23.85
C ILE A 928 -0.85 -26.77 -24.55
N ALA A 929 -0.71 -25.57 -23.98
CA ALA A 929 -1.27 -24.34 -24.56
C ALA A 929 -0.75 -24.08 -25.98
N PHE A 930 0.55 -24.29 -26.22
CA PHE A 930 1.16 -24.16 -27.54
C PHE A 930 0.51 -25.10 -28.55
N TRP A 931 0.42 -26.40 -28.24
CA TRP A 931 -0.15 -27.38 -29.17
C TRP A 931 -1.65 -27.22 -29.37
N MET A 932 -2.40 -26.82 -28.34
CA MET A 932 -3.81 -26.47 -28.46
C MET A 932 -4.01 -25.26 -29.39
N ALA A 933 -3.21 -24.21 -29.23
CA ALA A 933 -3.25 -23.03 -30.07
C ALA A 933 -2.85 -23.36 -31.52
N ALA A 934 -1.79 -24.15 -31.71
CA ALA A 934 -1.36 -24.60 -33.03
C ALA A 934 -2.46 -25.40 -33.74
N ALA A 935 -3.09 -26.36 -33.06
CA ALA A 935 -4.18 -27.16 -33.61
C ALA A 935 -5.38 -26.29 -34.02
N TYR A 936 -5.78 -25.34 -33.17
CA TYR A 936 -6.85 -24.40 -33.51
C TYR A 936 -6.48 -23.54 -34.72
N ALA A 937 -5.28 -22.99 -34.75
CA ALA A 937 -4.79 -22.15 -35.84
C ALA A 937 -4.73 -22.91 -37.17
N SER A 938 -4.24 -24.16 -37.16
CA SER A 938 -4.20 -25.02 -38.35
C SER A 938 -5.60 -25.26 -38.92
N ILE A 939 -6.59 -25.58 -38.08
CA ILE A 939 -7.98 -25.76 -38.52
C ILE A 939 -8.57 -24.46 -39.06
N ALA A 940 -8.29 -23.33 -38.40
CA ALA A 940 -8.74 -22.02 -38.84
C ALA A 940 -8.15 -21.60 -40.21
N LEU A 941 -6.92 -22.02 -40.51
CA LEU A 941 -6.28 -21.76 -41.81
C LEU A 941 -6.84 -22.65 -42.94
N ILE A 942 -7.27 -23.88 -42.62
CA ILE A 942 -7.79 -24.85 -43.61
C ILE A 942 -9.23 -24.50 -44.02
N LEU A 943 -10.03 -23.90 -43.14
CA LEU A 943 -11.46 -23.64 -43.35
C LEU A 943 -11.80 -22.14 -43.37
N PRO A 944 -11.19 -21.31 -44.25
CA PRO A 944 -11.47 -19.89 -44.29
C PRO A 944 -12.96 -19.63 -44.65
N GLY A 945 -13.59 -18.68 -43.95
CA GLY A 945 -14.98 -18.26 -44.21
C GLY A 945 -16.07 -19.03 -43.48
N HIS A 946 -15.75 -20.10 -42.74
CA HIS A 946 -16.72 -20.89 -41.98
C HIS A 946 -16.57 -20.70 -40.47
N ASP A 947 -16.81 -19.50 -39.93
CA ASP A 947 -16.53 -19.15 -38.53
C ASP A 947 -17.09 -20.15 -37.51
N PHE A 948 -18.34 -20.62 -37.71
CA PHE A 948 -18.97 -21.61 -36.82
C PHE A 948 -18.24 -22.95 -36.82
N VAL A 949 -17.86 -23.43 -38.01
CA VAL A 949 -17.10 -24.68 -38.16
C VAL A 949 -15.71 -24.52 -37.59
N ILE A 950 -15.03 -23.39 -37.81
CA ILE A 950 -13.73 -23.09 -37.20
C ILE A 950 -13.83 -23.11 -35.67
N LEU A 951 -14.85 -22.48 -35.08
CA LEU A 951 -14.99 -22.45 -33.63
C LEU A 951 -15.21 -23.85 -33.06
N CYS A 952 -16.14 -24.63 -33.64
CA CYS A 952 -16.46 -25.98 -33.17
C CYS A 952 -15.32 -26.97 -33.42
N ALA A 953 -14.87 -27.10 -34.67
CA ALA A 953 -13.81 -28.04 -35.06
C ALA A 953 -12.45 -27.62 -34.48
N GLY A 954 -12.14 -26.32 -34.48
CA GLY A 954 -10.92 -25.78 -33.88
C GLY A 954 -10.86 -26.03 -32.38
N THR A 955 -11.96 -25.80 -31.65
CA THR A 955 -12.03 -26.10 -30.21
C THR A 955 -11.94 -27.60 -29.93
N ALA A 956 -12.67 -28.43 -30.69
CA ALA A 956 -12.61 -29.88 -30.54
C ALA A 956 -11.21 -30.43 -30.83
N GLY A 957 -10.57 -29.95 -31.91
CA GLY A 957 -9.21 -30.30 -32.29
C GLY A 957 -8.19 -29.85 -31.24
N ALA A 958 -8.30 -28.63 -30.74
CA ALA A 958 -7.46 -28.14 -29.65
C ALA A 958 -7.61 -29.02 -28.39
N LEU A 959 -8.83 -29.33 -27.96
CA LEU A 959 -9.06 -30.19 -26.79
C LEU A 959 -8.52 -31.61 -27.00
N ALA A 960 -8.70 -32.19 -28.18
CA ALA A 960 -8.18 -33.52 -28.53
C ALA A 960 -6.65 -33.55 -28.48
N VAL A 961 -5.98 -32.57 -29.10
CA VAL A 961 -4.51 -32.44 -29.07
C VAL A 961 -4.03 -32.19 -27.65
N GLY A 962 -4.71 -31.34 -26.88
CA GLY A 962 -4.39 -31.10 -25.47
C GLY A 962 -4.47 -32.38 -24.63
N ALA A 963 -5.51 -33.20 -24.84
CA ALA A 963 -5.65 -34.50 -24.18
C ALA A 963 -4.55 -35.50 -24.59
N VAL A 964 -4.15 -35.51 -25.87
CA VAL A 964 -3.05 -36.35 -26.36
C VAL A 964 -1.71 -35.93 -25.73
N VAL A 965 -1.39 -34.63 -25.72
CA VAL A 965 -0.16 -34.10 -25.09
C VAL A 965 -0.16 -34.41 -23.59
N LEU A 966 -1.30 -34.22 -22.92
CA LEU A 966 -1.43 -34.54 -21.49
C LEU A 966 -1.23 -36.05 -21.24
N ARG A 967 -1.77 -36.93 -22.09
CA ARG A 967 -1.60 -38.39 -21.97
C ARG A 967 -0.18 -38.87 -22.27
N LEU A 968 0.48 -38.29 -23.29
CA LEU A 968 1.81 -38.74 -23.74
C LEU A 968 2.95 -38.14 -22.92
N ALA A 969 2.92 -36.84 -22.65
CA ALA A 969 4.02 -36.12 -21.99
C ALA A 969 3.83 -35.94 -20.48
N TYR A 970 2.58 -36.01 -19.98
CA TYR A 970 2.23 -35.65 -18.59
C TYR A 970 1.25 -36.65 -17.95
N ARG A 971 1.46 -37.95 -18.20
CA ARG A 971 0.57 -39.04 -17.75
C ARG A 971 0.33 -39.04 -16.24
N THR A 972 1.37 -38.82 -15.44
CA THR A 972 1.23 -38.79 -13.97
C THR A 972 0.36 -37.63 -13.48
N GLN A 973 0.40 -36.49 -14.17
CA GLN A 973 -0.46 -35.35 -13.87
C GLN A 973 -1.90 -35.57 -14.34
N LEU A 974 -2.10 -36.29 -15.46
CA LEU A 974 -3.42 -36.72 -15.91
C LEU A 974 -4.11 -37.60 -14.87
N ASP A 975 -3.41 -38.61 -14.35
CA ASP A 975 -3.94 -39.53 -13.35
C ASP A 975 -4.32 -38.78 -12.05
N GLU A 976 -3.51 -37.80 -11.66
CA GLU A 976 -3.76 -36.92 -10.52
C GLU A 976 -5.03 -36.07 -10.70
N ILE A 977 -5.20 -35.45 -11.88
CA ILE A 977 -6.41 -34.66 -12.22
C ILE A 977 -7.64 -35.58 -12.25
N LEU A 978 -7.54 -36.75 -12.90
CA LEU A 978 -8.65 -37.71 -12.98
C LEU A 978 -9.07 -38.20 -11.59
N HIS A 979 -8.12 -38.43 -10.70
CA HIS A 979 -8.38 -38.85 -9.33
C HIS A 979 -9.08 -37.73 -8.51
N LEU A 980 -8.65 -36.47 -8.67
CA LEU A 980 -9.32 -35.29 -8.10
C LEU A 980 -10.77 -35.17 -8.62
N VAL A 981 -10.98 -35.32 -9.93
CA VAL A 981 -12.31 -35.27 -10.56
C VAL A 981 -13.19 -36.41 -10.05
N ARG A 982 -12.68 -37.64 -9.93
CA ARG A 982 -13.43 -38.80 -9.41
C ARG A 982 -13.86 -38.60 -7.95
N ARG A 983 -12.99 -38.03 -7.10
CA ARG A 983 -13.33 -37.66 -5.71
C ARG A 983 -14.44 -36.61 -5.66
N VAL A 984 -14.36 -35.56 -6.46
CA VAL A 984 -15.40 -34.51 -6.52
C VAL A 984 -16.71 -35.03 -7.11
N ALA A 985 -16.63 -35.94 -8.08
CA ALA A 985 -17.78 -36.60 -8.70
C ALA A 985 -18.44 -37.68 -7.79
N GLY A 986 -17.89 -37.95 -6.61
CA GLY A 986 -18.48 -38.86 -5.63
C GLY A 986 -18.42 -40.35 -6.00
N LYS A 987 -17.64 -40.74 -7.01
CA LYS A 987 -17.39 -42.16 -7.30
C LYS A 987 -16.27 -42.65 -6.39
N ARG A 988 -16.61 -43.29 -5.27
CA ARG A 988 -15.67 -44.14 -4.53
C ARG A 988 -15.27 -45.29 -5.47
N GLY A 989 -14.12 -45.18 -6.11
CA GLY A 989 -13.45 -46.31 -6.76
C GLY A 989 -12.88 -47.22 -5.66
N ASN A 990 -13.16 -48.50 -5.78
CA ASN A 990 -12.86 -49.55 -4.82
C ASN A 990 -11.43 -50.07 -4.97
N ASP A 991 -10.44 -49.16 -5.08
CA ASP A 991 -9.05 -49.54 -5.35
C ASP A 991 -8.22 -49.33 -4.07
N THR A 992 -8.22 -50.37 -3.22
CA THR A 992 -7.19 -50.56 -2.20
C THR A 992 -5.92 -51.06 -2.87
N GLU A 993 -5.00 -50.15 -3.18
CA GLU A 993 -3.61 -50.50 -3.47
C GLU A 993 -2.77 -50.08 -2.26
N PRO A 994 -2.01 -50.99 -1.61
CA PRO A 994 -1.25 -50.68 -0.41
C PRO A 994 -0.06 -49.75 -0.76
N ALA A 995 0.19 -48.78 0.12
CA ALA A 995 1.29 -47.83 -0.01
C ALA A 995 2.66 -48.54 0.02
N PRO A 996 3.68 -48.05 -0.72
CA PRO A 996 5.02 -48.63 -0.67
C PRO A 996 5.68 -48.33 0.68
N GLU A 997 6.19 -49.38 1.35
CA GLU A 997 6.91 -49.28 2.62
C GLU A 997 8.15 -48.37 2.52
N PRO A 998 8.43 -47.55 3.55
CA PRO A 998 9.67 -46.78 3.64
C PRO A 998 10.89 -47.69 3.91
N PRO A 999 12.09 -47.36 3.38
CA PRO A 999 13.27 -48.18 3.56
C PRO A 999 13.72 -48.19 5.04
N ALA A 1000 13.83 -49.38 5.60
CA ALA A 1000 14.27 -49.62 6.98
C ALA A 1000 15.68 -49.06 7.22
N ALA A 1001 15.81 -48.24 8.26
CA ALA A 1001 17.09 -47.78 8.79
C ALA A 1001 17.81 -48.95 9.49
N ARG A 1002 19.01 -49.29 9.01
CA ARG A 1002 19.92 -50.22 9.68
C ARG A 1002 20.29 -49.66 11.05
N THR A 1003 19.84 -50.31 12.11
CA THR A 1003 20.32 -50.12 13.48
C THR A 1003 21.74 -50.67 13.59
N ALA A 1004 22.66 -49.84 14.08
CA ALA A 1004 24.02 -50.23 14.41
C ALA A 1004 24.03 -51.09 15.68
N ASP A 1005 24.68 -52.24 15.57
CA ASP A 1005 25.01 -53.20 16.64
C ASP A 1005 26.06 -52.60 17.60
N PRO A 1006 25.84 -52.58 18.93
CA PRO A 1006 26.86 -52.22 19.89
C PRO A 1006 27.47 -53.47 20.52
N SER A 1007 28.37 -54.16 19.82
CA SER A 1007 29.30 -55.10 20.45
C SER A 1007 30.53 -55.37 19.56
N GLY A 1008 31.73 -55.36 20.13
CA GLY A 1008 32.93 -55.93 19.49
C GLY A 1008 34.13 -55.01 19.26
N THR A 1009 34.83 -54.68 20.35
CA THR A 1009 36.30 -54.66 20.52
C THR A 1009 37.28 -54.70 19.32
N ARG A 1010 38.29 -53.82 19.43
CA ARG A 1010 39.74 -53.91 19.09
C ARG A 1010 40.28 -53.15 17.84
N SER A 1011 41.19 -52.22 18.18
CA SER A 1011 42.35 -51.62 17.50
C SER A 1011 43.22 -52.58 16.65
N PRO A 1012 44.15 -52.12 15.79
CA PRO A 1012 44.80 -50.80 15.73
C PRO A 1012 44.46 -49.90 14.54
#